data_AF-A0A168D0G6-F1
#
_entry.id   AF-A0A168D0G6-F1
#
_cell.length_a   1.000
_cell.length_b   1.000
_cell.length_c   1.000
_cell.angle_alpha   90.00
_cell.angle_beta   90.00
_cell.angle_gamma   90.00
#
_symmetry.space_group_name_H-M   'P 1'
#
loop_
_entity.id
_entity.type
_entity.pdbx_description
1 polymer ?
#
loop_
_entity_poly.entity_id
_entity_poly.type
_entity_poly.pdbx_seq_one_letter_code
_entity_poly.pdbx_strand_id
1 'polypeptide(L)'
;MAPSSTLKKRKAAAVGPIDKPGVISADEASSSQMGSSSSEDDESDVELIADTSDEEDVDDDTETEGEGDRSDNDSDSSLRKSKKHLNFIGHEDFDLESIPSNDGPNYRIEKDAFGNPRYVYNEINPDDNSDYSENDENANTIGNIPLSFYDSYPHIGYNINGKKIMRPAKGQALDALLDSIEVPKGWTGLTDPSTGKPLELSQEELELLAKVQRNEIPDEGYNPYEPTVEWFTSKQEIMPLSAAPEPKRRFVPSKHEAKRVMKIVKAIREGRILPYKPPQEDEEKEEGLGNYDLWADEAERPDHPMHVPAPKLPPPGFDESYHPPPEYLPDKKEAEEWKNIDEEDREKEYLPTSYDSLRKVPGYEAFIKEKFERCLDLYLAPRVRRSKLNIDPESLLPKLPSPEELRPFPTTCATLFRGHTGRVRSLAIDPSGIWLASGGDDGTVRVWELLTGRQLWSVKINDENAVNVVRWRPGKDAVVLTAAAGDSVYVIVPPITDPEIEATSQQLVADGWGHAAAQNKTSEDGEKRHTIPWSRPSSTLIDAGVCCVISLGYAAKSLSWHRRGDYFVTVCSGSSTPASVAVAIHTLSKHLTQFPFRRRIKGGGPPQHAHFHPSKPILFVANQRTIRAYDLSRQVLVKILQPGARWISSFDIHPTSSTVAGGDNVLVGSYDRRLLWHDIDLSPRPYKTLRYHEKAIRSVRYHPHLPLFADASDDGSLQVFHGSVTGDLLSNATIVPLKVLKGHKVTGQLGVLELDWHPREAWCVSAGADGTCRLWM
;
A
#
# COMPACT_ATOMS: atom_id res chain seq x y z
N MET A 1 -17.43 23.85 47.40
CA MET A 1 -16.12 23.96 48.07
C MET A 1 -15.04 23.64 47.05
N ALA A 2 -13.89 24.31 47.11
CA ALA A 2 -12.69 24.05 46.29
C ALA A 2 -11.74 23.07 47.04
N PRO A 3 -10.54 22.68 46.53
CA PRO A 3 -9.85 23.01 45.27
C PRO A 3 -9.42 21.75 44.44
N SER A 4 -8.83 21.87 43.25
CA SER A 4 -7.37 21.87 42.99
C SER A 4 -7.09 21.14 41.63
N SER A 5 -5.98 21.26 40.91
CA SER A 5 -4.91 22.29 40.83
C SER A 5 -4.02 22.07 39.59
N THR A 6 -3.52 23.16 38.99
CA THR A 6 -2.27 23.29 38.20
C THR A 6 -1.95 22.29 37.06
N LEU A 7 -2.06 22.75 35.81
CA LEU A 7 -1.39 22.17 34.64
C LEU A 7 0.10 22.56 34.59
N LYS A 8 1.01 21.62 34.28
CA LYS A 8 2.38 21.94 33.80
C LYS A 8 3.03 20.82 32.96
N LYS A 9 3.12 21.09 31.64
CA LYS A 9 4.05 20.58 30.60
C LYS A 9 4.80 19.24 30.81
N ARG A 10 4.63 18.33 29.84
CA ARG A 10 5.73 17.60 29.15
C ARG A 10 5.27 17.15 27.75
N LYS A 11 5.90 17.71 26.71
CA LYS A 11 6.87 17.06 25.78
C LYS A 11 6.22 16.20 24.70
N ALA A 12 6.36 16.65 23.45
CA ALA A 12 6.06 15.86 22.25
C ALA A 12 7.07 14.73 22.03
N ALA A 13 6.65 13.68 21.31
CA ALA A 13 7.49 12.61 20.81
C ALA A 13 7.02 12.22 19.39
N ALA A 14 7.96 11.77 18.56
CA ALA A 14 7.84 11.62 17.11
C ALA A 14 6.59 10.88 16.59
N VAL A 15 5.96 11.44 15.56
CA VAL A 15 5.12 10.69 14.61
C VAL A 15 6.02 10.14 13.51
N GLY A 16 5.95 8.84 13.25
CA GLY A 16 6.58 8.20 12.09
C GLY A 16 5.70 8.30 10.83
N PRO A 17 6.27 8.20 9.62
CA PRO A 17 5.49 8.36 8.38
C PRO A 17 4.54 7.19 8.13
N ILE A 18 3.39 7.49 7.54
CA ILE A 18 2.47 6.53 6.93
C ILE A 18 2.52 6.75 5.42
N ASP A 19 2.68 5.67 4.66
CA ASP A 19 2.87 5.72 3.21
C ASP A 19 1.61 6.20 2.46
N LYS A 20 1.84 6.96 1.38
CA LYS A 20 0.79 7.36 0.43
C LYS A 20 0.50 6.20 -0.54
N PRO A 21 -0.77 5.97 -0.94
CA PRO A 21 -1.07 5.06 -2.04
C PRO A 21 -0.46 5.59 -3.35
N GLY A 22 0.23 4.72 -4.08
CA GLY A 22 0.96 5.09 -5.28
C GLY A 22 0.06 5.32 -6.50
N VAL A 23 0.24 6.45 -7.18
CA VAL A 23 -0.34 6.71 -8.50
C VAL A 23 0.33 5.81 -9.53
N ILE A 24 -0.46 5.09 -10.32
CA ILE A 24 0.04 4.31 -11.46
C ILE A 24 0.17 5.25 -12.65
N SER A 25 1.39 5.68 -12.94
CA SER A 25 1.73 6.32 -14.22
C SER A 25 1.79 5.23 -15.29
N ALA A 26 1.06 5.43 -16.39
CA ALA A 26 1.09 4.54 -17.54
C ALA A 26 1.55 5.35 -18.76
N ASP A 27 2.78 5.09 -19.22
CA ASP A 27 3.29 5.56 -20.52
C ASP A 27 4.51 4.72 -20.95
N GLU A 28 4.97 4.94 -22.19
CA GLU A 28 6.00 4.18 -22.94
C GLU A 28 5.56 2.82 -23.54
N ALA A 29 4.67 2.89 -24.53
CA ALA A 29 4.57 1.87 -25.58
C ALA A 29 5.46 2.28 -26.77
N SER A 30 6.59 1.59 -26.99
CA SER A 30 7.52 1.91 -28.08
C SER A 30 7.04 1.39 -29.44
N SER A 31 7.23 2.21 -30.48
CA SER A 31 6.67 2.01 -31.82
C SER A 31 7.37 0.94 -32.66
N SER A 32 6.61 0.27 -33.54
CA SER A 32 7.11 -0.45 -34.72
C SER A 32 6.31 -0.03 -35.97
N GLN A 33 6.99 0.26 -37.08
CA GLN A 33 6.44 0.96 -38.24
C GLN A 33 5.85 0.07 -39.36
N MET A 34 5.17 0.74 -40.29
CA MET A 34 4.85 0.39 -41.70
C MET A 34 3.54 -0.37 -41.99
N GLY A 35 2.77 0.18 -42.93
CA GLY A 35 1.56 -0.38 -43.53
C GLY A 35 0.73 0.73 -44.22
N SER A 36 0.92 0.93 -45.53
CA SER A 36 0.26 1.99 -46.33
C SER A 36 -0.78 1.42 -47.28
N SER A 37 -1.94 2.10 -47.40
CA SER A 37 -2.81 2.09 -48.59
C SER A 37 -3.85 3.23 -48.53
N SER A 38 -4.50 3.51 -49.66
CA SER A 38 -5.24 4.76 -49.96
C SER A 38 -6.73 4.51 -50.33
N SER A 39 -7.37 5.51 -50.98
CA SER A 39 -8.65 5.50 -51.72
C SER A 39 -9.95 5.45 -50.86
N GLU A 40 -10.94 6.36 -50.97
CA GLU A 40 -11.79 6.77 -52.14
C GLU A 40 -12.96 5.75 -52.36
N ASP A 41 -14.23 6.10 -52.65
CA ASP A 41 -14.88 7.40 -52.99
C ASP A 41 -16.44 7.36 -52.87
N ASP A 42 -17.11 8.52 -53.06
CA ASP A 42 -18.51 8.78 -53.54
C ASP A 42 -19.74 8.18 -52.78
N GLU A 43 -21.02 8.59 -52.90
CA GLU A 43 -21.85 9.64 -53.58
C GLU A 43 -23.14 9.82 -52.69
N SER A 44 -24.17 10.67 -52.81
CA SER A 44 -24.64 11.89 -53.54
C SER A 44 -25.70 12.57 -52.60
N ASP A 45 -26.20 13.81 -52.66
CA ASP A 45 -26.45 14.89 -53.65
C ASP A 45 -27.93 15.04 -54.10
N VAL A 46 -28.28 16.20 -54.70
CA VAL A 46 -29.52 16.63 -55.41
C VAL A 46 -30.42 17.71 -54.74
N GLU A 47 -30.09 18.98 -55.03
CA GLU A 47 -30.94 20.05 -55.64
C GLU A 47 -32.21 20.64 -54.97
N LEU A 48 -32.69 21.85 -55.30
CA LEU A 48 -32.09 23.19 -55.61
C LEU A 48 -33.26 24.22 -55.81
N ILE A 49 -32.95 25.46 -56.24
CA ILE A 49 -33.85 26.51 -56.81
C ILE A 49 -34.80 27.17 -55.77
N ALA A 50 -34.64 28.41 -55.25
CA ALA A 50 -34.14 29.71 -55.74
C ALA A 50 -35.13 30.53 -56.61
N ASP A 51 -35.39 31.79 -56.23
CA ASP A 51 -35.34 32.98 -57.11
C ASP A 51 -35.72 34.32 -56.42
N THR A 52 -34.83 35.33 -56.58
CA THR A 52 -35.01 36.74 -57.07
C THR A 52 -36.19 37.64 -56.59
N SER A 53 -36.12 38.98 -56.55
CA SER A 53 -35.09 40.07 -56.70
C SER A 53 -35.77 41.39 -56.22
N ASP A 54 -35.21 42.26 -55.37
CA ASP A 54 -34.15 43.31 -55.54
C ASP A 54 -34.59 44.64 -56.22
N GLU A 55 -33.78 45.71 -56.04
CA GLU A 55 -33.96 47.15 -56.44
C GLU A 55 -35.00 47.94 -55.58
N GLU A 56 -34.86 49.20 -55.10
CA GLU A 56 -33.92 50.36 -55.14
C GLU A 56 -33.84 50.99 -53.70
N ASP A 57 -32.96 51.91 -53.25
CA ASP A 57 -31.55 52.34 -53.53
C ASP A 57 -31.14 53.49 -52.53
N VAL A 58 -29.87 53.97 -52.54
CA VAL A 58 -29.31 55.27 -52.03
C VAL A 58 -28.93 55.47 -50.52
N ASP A 59 -27.62 55.31 -50.25
CA ASP A 59 -26.66 56.10 -49.41
C ASP A 59 -26.91 56.32 -47.87
N ASP A 60 -25.92 56.38 -46.96
CA ASP A 60 -24.43 56.31 -46.96
C ASP A 60 -23.95 56.05 -45.49
N ASP A 61 -22.76 55.53 -45.11
CA ASP A 61 -21.59 54.97 -45.83
C ASP A 61 -20.79 54.00 -44.86
N THR A 62 -19.80 53.30 -45.41
CA THR A 62 -18.71 52.39 -44.94
C THR A 62 -17.89 52.80 -43.67
N GLU A 63 -16.86 52.12 -43.10
CA GLU A 63 -15.95 50.95 -43.35
C GLU A 63 -15.35 50.53 -41.94
N THR A 64 -14.74 49.39 -41.55
CA THR A 64 -14.35 48.06 -42.12
C THR A 64 -14.17 46.99 -40.98
N GLU A 65 -13.35 45.94 -41.20
CA GLU A 65 -12.93 44.79 -40.36
C GLU A 65 -11.82 45.06 -39.29
N GLY A 66 -11.42 44.03 -38.51
CA GLY A 66 -10.08 43.96 -37.88
C GLY A 66 -9.91 42.98 -36.70
N GLU A 67 -9.06 41.95 -36.84
CA GLU A 67 -8.58 41.08 -35.73
C GLU A 67 -7.34 41.66 -35.02
N GLY A 68 -6.97 41.16 -33.83
CA GLY A 68 -5.60 41.32 -33.32
C GLY A 68 -5.37 41.11 -31.82
N ASP A 69 -4.52 40.15 -31.46
CA ASP A 69 -3.84 40.02 -30.16
C ASP A 69 -2.32 39.96 -30.40
N ARG A 70 -1.52 40.80 -29.70
CA ARG A 70 -0.14 40.52 -29.20
C ARG A 70 0.67 41.73 -28.71
N SER A 71 1.13 41.62 -27.45
CA SER A 71 2.47 41.94 -26.88
C SER A 71 3.24 43.26 -27.18
N ASP A 72 3.61 43.92 -26.06
CA ASP A 72 4.87 44.65 -25.76
C ASP A 72 5.25 45.91 -26.60
N ASN A 73 5.73 47.03 -26.02
CA ASN A 73 6.58 47.18 -24.84
C ASN A 73 6.54 48.61 -24.20
N ASP A 74 7.22 48.79 -23.06
CA ASP A 74 7.42 50.02 -22.23
C ASP A 74 7.35 51.43 -22.91
N SER A 75 6.88 52.50 -22.24
CA SER A 75 7.61 53.08 -21.08
C SER A 75 6.90 54.20 -20.26
N ASP A 76 7.02 54.06 -18.94
CA ASP A 76 7.29 55.05 -17.86
C ASP A 76 6.38 56.27 -17.51
N SER A 77 6.26 56.48 -16.19
CA SER A 77 5.93 57.72 -15.44
C SER A 77 4.49 58.30 -15.50
N SER A 78 3.94 58.94 -14.46
CA SER A 78 4.20 58.87 -13.00
C SER A 78 3.06 59.52 -12.17
N LEU A 79 3.07 59.29 -10.85
CA LEU A 79 2.43 60.08 -9.76
C LEU A 79 0.89 60.21 -9.64
N ARG A 80 0.37 59.65 -8.52
CA ARG A 80 -0.20 60.32 -7.32
C ARG A 80 -0.91 61.71 -7.52
N LYS A 81 -1.99 62.07 -6.79
CA LYS A 81 -2.64 61.47 -5.60
C LYS A 81 -4.12 61.90 -5.47
N SER A 82 -4.87 61.05 -4.78
CA SER A 82 -6.20 61.17 -4.15
C SER A 82 -6.76 62.54 -3.67
N LYS A 83 -8.11 62.61 -3.68
CA LYS A 83 -9.03 63.15 -2.62
C LYS A 83 -8.91 64.66 -2.25
N LYS A 84 -9.97 65.49 -2.28
CA LYS A 84 -11.23 65.47 -1.51
C LYS A 84 -11.05 65.20 0.00
N HIS A 85 -11.03 66.25 0.82
CA HIS A 85 -11.39 66.12 2.23
C HIS A 85 -12.64 66.94 2.58
N LEU A 86 -13.46 66.34 3.41
CA LEU A 86 -14.43 66.99 4.27
C LEU A 86 -13.89 66.84 5.70
N ASN A 87 -14.10 67.83 6.57
CA ASN A 87 -13.73 67.72 7.99
C ASN A 87 -15.00 67.51 8.82
N PHE A 88 -14.85 66.85 9.97
CA PHE A 88 -15.84 66.94 11.04
C PHE A 88 -15.19 67.25 12.42
N ILE A 89 -16.04 67.39 13.44
CA ILE A 89 -15.81 67.94 14.78
C ILE A 89 -15.64 66.76 15.77
N GLY A 90 -14.82 66.80 16.83
CA GLY A 90 -13.94 67.86 17.36
C GLY A 90 -13.91 67.87 18.90
N HIS A 91 -13.15 68.81 19.49
CA HIS A 91 -13.14 69.26 20.91
C HIS A 91 -12.83 68.27 22.05
N GLU A 92 -11.73 68.57 22.76
CA GLU A 92 -11.62 68.89 24.20
C GLU A 92 -10.10 68.98 24.50
N ASP A 93 -9.51 69.85 25.30
CA ASP A 93 -9.82 71.16 25.89
C ASP A 93 -8.60 71.42 26.80
N PHE A 94 -7.81 72.50 26.68
CA PHE A 94 -7.01 73.08 27.81
C PHE A 94 -6.35 74.44 27.47
N ASP A 95 -6.50 75.38 28.42
CA ASP A 95 -5.85 76.68 28.63
C ASP A 95 -5.23 77.48 27.46
N LEU A 96 -5.80 78.67 27.23
CA LEU A 96 -5.20 79.74 26.43
C LEU A 96 -4.05 80.44 27.18
N GLU A 97 -2.84 80.39 26.65
CA GLU A 97 -1.95 81.58 26.68
C GLU A 97 -2.12 82.39 25.38
N SER A 98 -2.11 83.71 25.49
CA SER A 98 -2.65 84.59 24.46
C SER A 98 -1.67 84.91 23.34
N ILE A 99 -1.87 84.29 22.16
CA ILE A 99 -1.34 84.77 20.87
C ILE A 99 -2.51 85.39 20.09
N PRO A 100 -2.41 86.63 19.58
CA PRO A 100 -3.57 87.35 19.04
C PRO A 100 -4.06 86.77 17.71
N SER A 101 -5.32 86.34 17.68
CA SER A 101 -6.04 85.88 16.49
C SER A 101 -6.32 87.04 15.53
N ASN A 102 -5.32 87.41 14.73
CA ASN A 102 -5.47 88.38 13.65
C ASN A 102 -6.11 87.70 12.42
N ASP A 103 -7.40 87.37 12.54
CA ASP A 103 -8.17 86.57 11.57
C ASP A 103 -8.50 87.37 10.29
N GLY A 104 -7.46 87.56 9.48
CA GLY A 104 -7.52 88.10 8.14
C GLY A 104 -6.77 87.17 7.17
N PRO A 105 -7.01 87.27 5.85
CA PRO A 105 -6.38 86.39 4.88
C PRO A 105 -4.86 86.45 4.95
N ASN A 106 -4.20 85.30 4.77
CA ASN A 106 -2.73 85.14 4.82
C ASN A 106 -2.02 85.70 3.55
N TYR A 107 -2.49 86.82 3.04
CA TYR A 107 -1.92 87.58 1.94
C TYR A 107 -2.11 89.09 2.14
N ARG A 108 -1.26 89.89 1.51
CA ARG A 108 -1.39 91.36 1.40
C ARG A 108 -1.77 91.71 -0.04
N ILE A 109 -2.58 92.75 -0.21
CA ILE A 109 -3.01 93.22 -1.53
C ILE A 109 -2.11 94.38 -1.95
N GLU A 110 -1.20 94.12 -2.87
CA GLU A 110 -0.34 95.13 -3.50
C GLU A 110 -0.78 95.38 -4.95
N LYS A 111 -0.08 96.25 -5.68
CA LYS A 111 -0.33 96.48 -7.11
C LYS A 111 0.86 96.04 -7.94
N ASP A 112 0.61 95.19 -8.93
CA ASP A 112 1.63 94.84 -9.93
C ASP A 112 2.00 96.06 -10.81
N ALA A 113 3.09 95.93 -11.57
CA ALA A 113 3.62 96.98 -12.44
C ALA A 113 2.63 97.51 -13.50
N PHE A 114 1.52 96.82 -13.75
CA PHE A 114 0.43 97.23 -14.66
C PHE A 114 -0.83 97.77 -13.93
N GLY A 115 -0.77 97.95 -12.61
CA GLY A 115 -1.82 98.62 -11.80
C GLY A 115 -2.91 97.71 -11.22
N ASN A 116 -2.96 96.44 -11.62
CA ASN A 116 -3.91 95.44 -11.10
C ASN A 116 -3.55 95.00 -9.66
N PRO A 117 -4.54 94.62 -8.83
CA PRO A 117 -4.29 94.10 -7.49
C PRO A 117 -3.68 92.69 -7.54
N ARG A 118 -2.62 92.47 -6.76
CA ARG A 118 -1.92 91.19 -6.59
C ARG A 118 -1.94 90.77 -5.14
N TYR A 119 -2.19 89.47 -4.92
CA TYR A 119 -2.18 88.84 -3.60
C TYR A 119 -0.78 88.30 -3.31
N VAL A 120 -0.08 88.93 -2.37
CA VAL A 120 1.28 88.55 -1.93
C VAL A 120 1.15 87.78 -0.62
N TYR A 121 1.37 86.48 -0.67
CA TYR A 121 1.41 85.62 0.52
C TYR A 121 2.72 85.83 1.28
N ASN A 122 2.75 85.43 2.56
CA ASN A 122 4.02 85.30 3.28
C ASN A 122 4.91 84.25 2.60
N GLU A 123 6.23 84.42 2.67
CA GLU A 123 7.18 83.47 2.08
C GLU A 123 7.06 82.09 2.75
N ILE A 124 7.14 81.02 1.95
CA ILE A 124 7.10 79.65 2.45
C ILE A 124 8.48 79.33 3.03
N ASN A 125 8.58 79.21 4.36
CA ASN A 125 9.73 78.56 4.97
C ASN A 125 9.73 77.07 4.54
N PRO A 126 10.79 76.56 3.91
CA PRO A 126 11.06 75.13 3.91
C PRO A 126 11.51 74.77 5.33
N ASP A 127 10.58 74.25 6.12
CA ASP A 127 10.78 73.84 7.51
C ASP A 127 10.42 72.35 7.61
N ASP A 128 11.20 71.58 8.36
CA ASP A 128 11.37 70.15 8.09
C ASP A 128 10.29 69.29 8.75
N ASN A 129 9.19 69.10 8.01
CA ASN A 129 7.99 68.40 8.46
C ASN A 129 8.10 66.87 8.27
N SER A 130 7.74 66.12 9.31
CA SER A 130 8.11 64.71 9.55
C SER A 130 7.53 63.63 8.62
N ASP A 131 6.81 63.98 7.55
CA ASP A 131 6.31 63.03 6.52
C ASP A 131 7.14 63.08 5.21
N TYR A 132 8.19 63.92 5.16
CA TYR A 132 9.20 63.88 4.10
C TYR A 132 10.44 63.13 4.58
N SER A 133 10.91 62.20 3.75
CA SER A 133 12.03 61.30 4.08
C SER A 133 13.37 62.03 4.07
N GLU A 134 13.73 62.63 5.20
CA GLU A 134 15.06 63.15 5.44
C GLU A 134 16.11 62.04 5.55
N ASN A 135 17.34 62.40 5.15
CA ASN A 135 18.55 61.69 5.55
C ASN A 135 19.18 62.52 6.70
N ASP A 136 19.36 61.92 7.88
CA ASP A 136 20.14 62.48 9.01
C ASP A 136 21.43 63.17 8.50
N GLU A 137 21.88 64.28 9.13
CA GLU A 137 23.17 64.91 8.82
C GLU A 137 24.37 63.93 8.87
N ASN A 138 24.20 62.81 9.57
CA ASN A 138 25.16 61.71 9.70
C ASN A 138 24.87 60.49 8.80
N ALA A 139 23.83 60.55 7.96
CA ALA A 139 23.50 59.50 7.02
C ALA A 139 24.57 59.32 5.92
N ASN A 140 24.61 58.10 5.38
CA ASN A 140 25.64 57.67 4.45
C ASN A 140 25.28 58.02 3.01
N THR A 141 26.17 58.74 2.31
CA THR A 141 25.93 59.18 0.91
C THR A 141 26.20 58.11 -0.15
N ILE A 142 26.50 56.87 0.24
CA ILE A 142 26.93 55.79 -0.66
C ILE A 142 25.85 55.28 -1.62
N GLY A 143 24.57 55.49 -1.31
CA GLY A 143 23.45 54.99 -2.11
C GLY A 143 23.38 53.46 -2.17
N ASN A 144 22.72 52.93 -3.20
CA ASN A 144 22.46 51.49 -3.36
C ASN A 144 23.68 50.76 -3.98
N ILE A 145 24.78 50.67 -3.23
CA ILE A 145 25.97 49.87 -3.56
C ILE A 145 26.24 48.82 -2.48
N PRO A 146 26.75 47.62 -2.83
CA PRO A 146 26.98 46.56 -1.85
C PRO A 146 28.08 46.93 -0.86
N LEU A 147 27.80 46.77 0.44
CA LEU A 147 28.70 47.15 1.54
C LEU A 147 30.05 46.41 1.55
N SER A 148 30.17 45.30 0.80
CA SER A 148 31.39 44.51 0.66
C SER A 148 32.59 45.32 0.14
N PHE A 149 32.36 46.39 -0.64
CA PHE A 149 33.42 47.32 -1.04
C PHE A 149 34.11 48.05 0.14
N TYR A 150 33.45 48.11 1.31
CA TYR A 150 33.96 48.74 2.52
C TYR A 150 34.47 47.75 3.58
N ASP A 151 34.42 46.44 3.35
CA ASP A 151 34.79 45.43 4.38
C ASP A 151 36.29 45.33 4.67
N SER A 152 37.13 45.78 3.73
CA SER A 152 38.57 45.97 3.94
C SER A 152 38.91 47.32 4.60
N TYR A 153 37.93 48.20 4.83
CA TYR A 153 38.13 49.56 5.31
C TYR A 153 37.53 49.81 6.72
N PRO A 154 38.18 50.67 7.55
CA PRO A 154 37.71 50.97 8.92
C PRO A 154 36.53 51.96 8.96
N HIS A 155 36.03 52.38 7.80
CA HIS A 155 34.93 53.33 7.62
C HIS A 155 33.98 52.83 6.53
N ILE A 156 32.70 53.17 6.63
CA ILE A 156 31.67 52.89 5.62
C ILE A 156 31.26 54.24 5.04
N GLY A 157 31.74 54.57 3.85
CA GLY A 157 31.33 55.80 3.16
C GLY A 157 31.66 57.12 3.89
N TYR A 158 30.88 58.16 3.57
CA TYR A 158 31.10 59.55 3.96
C TYR A 158 29.76 60.31 4.13
N ASN A 159 29.70 61.29 5.04
CA ASN A 159 28.60 62.25 5.11
C ASN A 159 28.59 63.18 3.89
N ILE A 160 27.48 63.92 3.70
CA ILE A 160 27.34 65.05 2.76
C ILE A 160 28.51 66.05 2.89
N ASN A 161 28.96 66.32 4.10
CA ASN A 161 30.09 67.21 4.42
C ASN A 161 31.49 66.57 4.23
N GLY A 162 31.61 65.45 3.52
CA GLY A 162 32.90 64.82 3.16
C GLY A 162 33.68 64.19 4.31
N LYS A 163 33.08 64.04 5.50
CA LYS A 163 33.68 63.37 6.67
C LYS A 163 33.50 61.85 6.57
N LYS A 164 34.48 61.08 7.06
CA LYS A 164 34.43 59.60 7.07
C LYS A 164 33.54 59.09 8.21
N ILE A 165 32.61 58.19 7.89
CA ILE A 165 31.78 57.51 8.89
C ILE A 165 32.52 56.25 9.35
N MET A 166 33.16 56.32 10.52
CA MET A 166 33.91 55.20 11.10
C MET A 166 32.98 54.04 11.46
N ARG A 167 33.43 52.79 11.25
CA ARG A 167 32.65 51.63 11.68
C ARG A 167 32.46 51.65 13.20
N PRO A 168 31.28 51.27 13.72
CA PRO A 168 31.07 51.10 15.15
C PRO A 168 32.01 50.03 15.71
N ALA A 169 32.33 50.13 17.00
CA ALA A 169 33.16 49.13 17.66
C ALA A 169 32.49 47.75 17.53
N LYS A 170 33.20 46.78 16.93
CA LYS A 170 32.76 45.38 16.95
C LYS A 170 32.75 44.91 18.41
N GLY A 171 31.64 44.28 18.81
CA GLY A 171 31.51 43.65 20.13
C GLY A 171 32.60 42.59 20.37
N GLN A 172 32.69 42.11 21.60
CA GLN A 172 33.58 40.99 21.89
C GLN A 172 33.09 39.74 21.14
N ALA A 173 33.99 38.79 20.88
CA ALA A 173 33.65 37.57 20.14
C ALA A 173 32.61 36.66 20.84
N LEU A 174 32.26 36.97 22.10
CA LEU A 174 31.13 36.38 22.82
C LEU A 174 29.79 37.02 22.44
N ASP A 175 29.74 38.34 22.25
CA ASP A 175 28.50 39.07 21.97
C ASP A 175 27.94 38.63 20.60
N ALA A 176 28.78 38.67 19.57
CA ALA A 176 28.45 38.19 18.22
C ALA A 176 28.17 36.67 18.13
N LEU A 177 28.48 35.91 19.20
CA LEU A 177 28.11 34.50 19.33
C LEU A 177 26.76 34.36 20.03
N LEU A 178 26.47 35.18 21.05
CA LEU A 178 25.15 35.25 21.70
C LEU A 178 24.06 35.66 20.69
N ASP A 179 24.31 36.68 19.88
CA ASP A 179 23.40 37.13 18.81
C ASP A 179 23.05 36.02 17.79
N SER A 180 23.93 35.02 17.66
CA SER A 180 23.75 33.85 16.78
C SER A 180 22.98 32.69 17.43
N ILE A 181 22.78 32.72 18.75
CA ILE A 181 22.05 31.71 19.54
C ILE A 181 20.68 32.23 19.96
N GLU A 182 20.60 33.47 20.47
CA GLU A 182 19.36 34.15 20.84
C GLU A 182 19.23 35.43 20.03
N VAL A 183 18.46 35.35 18.93
CA VAL A 183 18.28 36.44 17.97
C VAL A 183 17.60 37.67 18.64
N PRO A 184 18.11 38.90 18.46
CA PRO A 184 17.51 40.10 19.02
C PRO A 184 16.05 40.33 18.61
N LYS A 185 15.26 40.95 19.50
CA LYS A 185 13.88 41.35 19.19
C LYS A 185 13.90 42.48 18.15
N GLY A 186 13.26 42.26 17.01
CA GLY A 186 13.26 43.22 15.90
C GLY A 186 14.35 42.98 14.84
N TRP A 187 15.20 41.96 15.01
CA TRP A 187 16.25 41.61 14.05
C TRP A 187 15.70 41.32 12.64
N THR A 188 16.15 42.10 11.65
CA THR A 188 15.73 41.96 10.24
C THR A 188 16.62 41.03 9.42
N GLY A 189 17.78 40.63 9.95
CA GLY A 189 18.82 39.92 9.20
C GLY A 189 19.63 40.78 8.22
N LEU A 190 19.27 42.06 8.07
CA LEU A 190 20.02 43.04 7.28
C LEU A 190 20.97 43.86 8.17
N THR A 191 21.95 44.51 7.54
CA THR A 191 22.80 45.52 8.16
C THR A 191 22.44 46.90 7.66
N ASP A 192 22.26 47.85 8.58
CA ASP A 192 21.96 49.24 8.30
C ASP A 192 23.12 49.91 7.51
N PRO A 193 22.88 50.46 6.31
CA PRO A 193 23.91 51.16 5.53
C PRO A 193 24.44 52.45 6.20
N SER A 194 23.68 53.05 7.13
CA SER A 194 24.06 54.29 7.80
C SER A 194 25.08 54.05 8.93
N THR A 195 24.73 53.22 9.92
CA THR A 195 25.60 52.94 11.08
C THR A 195 26.46 51.68 10.93
N GLY A 196 26.17 50.78 9.99
CA GLY A 196 26.92 49.52 9.82
C GLY A 196 26.69 48.48 10.93
N LYS A 197 25.64 48.64 11.74
CA LYS A 197 25.12 47.65 12.70
C LYS A 197 24.13 46.69 12.02
N PRO A 198 23.72 45.56 12.66
CA PRO A 198 22.46 44.92 12.29
C PRO A 198 21.30 45.94 12.37
N LEU A 199 20.38 45.87 11.41
CA LEU A 199 19.16 46.68 11.39
C LEU A 199 18.09 45.98 12.24
N GLU A 200 17.63 46.67 13.27
CA GLU A 200 16.61 46.21 14.22
C GLU A 200 15.41 47.17 14.18
N LEU A 201 14.21 46.62 14.04
CA LEU A 201 12.96 47.39 14.05
C LEU A 201 12.58 47.79 15.47
N SER A 202 11.99 48.99 15.61
CA SER A 202 11.45 49.48 16.88
C SER A 202 10.22 48.66 17.31
N GLN A 203 9.86 48.71 18.60
CA GLN A 203 8.65 48.02 19.06
C GLN A 203 7.38 48.62 18.42
N GLU A 204 7.35 49.94 18.21
CA GLU A 204 6.24 50.65 17.56
C GLU A 204 6.09 50.23 16.09
N GLU A 205 7.20 50.07 15.36
CA GLU A 205 7.20 49.55 13.98
C GLU A 205 6.71 48.09 13.90
N LEU A 206 7.12 47.25 14.84
CA LEU A 206 6.68 45.86 14.94
C LEU A 206 5.17 45.75 15.27
N GLU A 207 4.67 46.63 16.13
CA GLU A 207 3.25 46.70 16.48
C GLU A 207 2.41 47.31 15.33
N LEU A 208 2.93 48.31 14.62
CA LEU A 208 2.36 48.85 13.39
C LEU A 208 2.24 47.77 12.30
N LEU A 209 3.31 47.01 12.06
CA LEU A 209 3.32 45.87 11.12
C LEU A 209 2.32 44.78 11.54
N ALA A 210 2.20 44.49 12.84
CA ALA A 210 1.24 43.53 13.36
C ALA A 210 -0.22 43.99 13.18
N LYS A 211 -0.51 45.29 13.39
CA LYS A 211 -1.82 45.89 13.11
C LYS A 211 -2.15 45.76 11.62
N VAL A 212 -1.25 46.22 10.75
CA VAL A 212 -1.39 46.18 9.28
C VAL A 212 -1.61 44.74 8.78
N GLN A 213 -0.85 43.75 9.25
CA GLN A 213 -0.99 42.35 8.82
C GLN A 213 -2.37 41.77 9.17
N ARG A 214 -3.03 42.26 10.23
CA ARG A 214 -4.37 41.82 10.64
C ARG A 214 -5.50 42.65 10.03
N ASN A 215 -5.18 43.68 9.25
CA ASN A 215 -6.09 44.75 8.83
C ASN A 215 -6.73 45.50 10.02
N GLU A 216 -6.04 45.55 11.17
CA GLU A 216 -6.35 46.48 12.26
C GLU A 216 -5.92 47.89 11.83
N ILE A 217 -6.62 48.92 12.33
CA ILE A 217 -6.37 50.31 11.92
C ILE A 217 -5.04 50.77 12.54
N PRO A 218 -4.07 51.30 11.75
CA PRO A 218 -2.75 51.62 12.28
C PRO A 218 -2.73 52.83 13.23
N ASP A 219 -3.58 53.81 12.93
CA ASP A 219 -3.57 55.16 13.52
C ASP A 219 -4.35 55.25 14.85
N GLU A 220 -3.70 55.74 15.91
CA GLU A 220 -4.22 55.70 17.29
C GLU A 220 -5.11 56.91 17.64
N GLY A 221 -6.19 57.05 16.86
CA GLY A 221 -7.20 58.08 17.08
C GLY A 221 -8.40 58.02 16.12
N TYR A 222 -8.29 57.26 15.02
CA TYR A 222 -9.33 57.19 14.00
C TYR A 222 -10.58 56.43 14.47
N ASN A 223 -11.73 57.10 14.48
CA ASN A 223 -13.04 56.50 14.75
C ASN A 223 -13.69 55.99 13.45
N PRO A 224 -13.92 54.67 13.26
CA PRO A 224 -14.52 54.13 12.03
C PRO A 224 -15.99 54.51 11.81
N TYR A 225 -16.66 55.03 12.84
CA TYR A 225 -18.11 55.25 12.88
C TYR A 225 -18.48 56.67 13.35
N GLU A 226 -17.79 57.68 12.81
CA GLU A 226 -18.17 59.09 13.01
C GLU A 226 -19.61 59.36 12.53
N PRO A 227 -20.39 60.17 13.26
CA PRO A 227 -21.75 60.50 12.86
C PRO A 227 -21.76 61.41 11.63
N THR A 228 -22.57 61.07 10.62
CA THR A 228 -22.78 61.91 9.44
C THR A 228 -23.38 63.26 9.84
N VAL A 229 -22.74 64.39 9.48
CA VAL A 229 -23.26 65.72 9.81
C VAL A 229 -23.59 66.59 8.61
N GLU A 230 -24.78 67.19 8.71
CA GLU A 230 -25.49 67.94 7.69
C GLU A 230 -25.04 69.41 7.57
N TRP A 231 -23.73 69.64 7.39
CA TRP A 231 -23.12 70.97 7.20
C TRP A 231 -23.72 71.78 6.02
N PHE A 232 -24.34 71.09 5.06
CA PHE A 232 -25.02 71.67 3.90
C PHE A 232 -26.54 71.72 4.07
N THR A 233 -27.20 70.57 4.31
CA THR A 233 -28.67 70.44 4.36
C THR A 233 -29.33 71.10 5.58
N SER A 234 -28.56 71.46 6.61
CA SER A 234 -29.02 72.33 7.71
C SER A 234 -29.47 73.73 7.27
N LYS A 235 -29.12 74.17 6.04
CA LYS A 235 -29.54 75.46 5.46
C LYS A 235 -30.61 75.25 4.41
N GLN A 236 -31.87 75.50 4.76
CA GLN A 236 -33.00 75.35 3.84
C GLN A 236 -33.10 76.52 2.86
N GLU A 237 -33.31 76.21 1.57
CA GLU A 237 -33.46 77.20 0.51
C GLU A 237 -34.90 77.72 0.41
N ILE A 238 -35.07 79.05 0.33
CA ILE A 238 -36.38 79.73 0.34
C ILE A 238 -36.95 79.90 -1.08
N MET A 239 -36.10 79.85 -2.11
CA MET A 239 -36.46 80.00 -3.52
C MET A 239 -35.93 78.80 -4.31
N PRO A 240 -36.66 78.24 -5.29
CA PRO A 240 -36.13 77.18 -6.14
C PRO A 240 -34.89 77.65 -6.92
N LEU A 241 -33.91 76.74 -7.06
CA LEU A 241 -32.63 76.93 -7.75
C LEU A 241 -32.71 77.42 -9.22
N SER A 242 -33.90 77.46 -9.83
CA SER A 242 -34.09 77.94 -11.19
C SER A 242 -35.41 78.70 -11.35
N ALA A 243 -35.32 79.92 -11.90
CA ALA A 243 -36.46 80.76 -12.26
C ALA A 243 -36.98 80.51 -13.70
N ALA A 244 -36.79 79.29 -14.24
CA ALA A 244 -37.21 78.95 -15.60
C ALA A 244 -38.75 78.97 -15.74
N PRO A 245 -39.31 79.65 -16.77
CA PRO A 245 -40.75 79.79 -16.93
C PRO A 245 -41.42 78.45 -17.31
N GLU A 246 -42.58 78.18 -16.73
CA GLU A 246 -43.26 76.89 -16.90
C GLU A 246 -43.74 76.63 -18.34
N PRO A 247 -43.38 75.49 -18.96
CA PRO A 247 -43.82 75.19 -20.31
C PRO A 247 -45.28 74.72 -20.32
N LYS A 248 -46.09 75.22 -21.27
CA LYS A 248 -47.55 74.97 -21.40
C LYS A 248 -47.99 73.50 -21.32
N ARG A 249 -47.09 72.54 -21.58
CA ARG A 249 -47.31 71.10 -21.38
C ARG A 249 -47.57 70.68 -19.91
N ARG A 250 -47.37 71.56 -18.92
CA ARG A 250 -47.78 71.35 -17.53
C ARG A 250 -49.28 71.61 -17.28
N PHE A 251 -49.93 72.40 -18.15
CA PHE A 251 -51.32 72.85 -17.98
C PHE A 251 -52.30 72.32 -19.04
N VAL A 252 -51.78 71.81 -20.17
CA VAL A 252 -52.56 71.24 -21.27
C VAL A 252 -52.42 69.71 -21.24
N PRO A 253 -53.50 68.92 -21.48
CA PRO A 253 -53.44 67.46 -21.52
C PRO A 253 -52.28 66.90 -22.36
N SER A 254 -51.71 65.79 -21.90
CA SER A 254 -50.40 65.34 -22.37
C SER A 254 -50.43 64.86 -23.83
N LYS A 255 -49.70 65.56 -24.70
CA LYS A 255 -49.51 65.12 -26.10
C LYS A 255 -48.73 63.80 -26.21
N HIS A 256 -47.99 63.40 -25.18
CA HIS A 256 -47.34 62.09 -25.12
C HIS A 256 -48.34 60.98 -24.75
N GLU A 257 -49.25 61.25 -23.83
CA GLU A 257 -50.38 60.39 -23.50
C GLU A 257 -51.28 60.19 -24.71
N ALA A 258 -51.67 61.27 -25.40
CA ALA A 258 -52.45 61.19 -26.64
C ALA A 258 -51.75 60.33 -27.72
N LYS A 259 -50.43 60.46 -27.90
CA LYS A 259 -49.65 59.57 -28.78
C LYS A 259 -49.67 58.10 -28.30
N ARG A 260 -49.54 57.85 -27.00
CA ARG A 260 -49.58 56.49 -26.41
C ARG A 260 -50.97 55.87 -26.56
N VAL A 261 -52.04 56.61 -26.29
CA VAL A 261 -53.44 56.19 -26.51
C VAL A 261 -53.66 55.85 -27.98
N MET A 262 -53.22 56.70 -28.93
CA MET A 262 -53.34 56.39 -30.37
C MET A 262 -52.51 55.17 -30.79
N LYS A 263 -51.34 54.93 -30.19
CA LYS A 263 -50.55 53.70 -30.42
C LYS A 263 -51.29 52.46 -29.89
N ILE A 264 -51.91 52.54 -28.71
CA ILE A 264 -52.72 51.46 -28.12
C ILE A 264 -53.98 51.22 -28.96
N VAL A 265 -54.71 52.26 -29.38
CA VAL A 265 -55.88 52.15 -30.27
C VAL A 265 -55.51 51.51 -31.60
N LYS A 266 -54.33 51.83 -32.17
CA LYS A 266 -53.82 51.13 -33.36
C LYS A 266 -53.56 49.64 -33.05
N ALA A 267 -52.87 49.32 -31.97
CA ALA A 267 -52.59 47.93 -31.57
C ALA A 267 -53.85 47.11 -31.24
N ILE A 268 -54.92 47.74 -30.73
CA ILE A 268 -56.23 47.10 -30.50
C ILE A 268 -56.92 46.79 -31.84
N ARG A 269 -56.91 47.72 -32.81
CA ARG A 269 -57.44 47.45 -34.17
C ARG A 269 -56.65 46.36 -34.89
N GLU A 270 -55.35 46.25 -34.61
CA GLU A 270 -54.45 45.23 -35.13
C GLU A 270 -54.45 43.94 -34.29
N GLY A 271 -55.37 43.80 -33.33
CA GLY A 271 -55.57 42.59 -32.52
C GLY A 271 -54.46 42.26 -31.51
N ARG A 272 -53.36 43.03 -31.46
CA ARG A 272 -52.21 42.76 -30.59
C ARG A 272 -52.39 43.19 -29.14
N ILE A 273 -53.44 43.97 -28.85
CA ILE A 273 -53.89 44.30 -27.49
C ILE A 273 -55.39 44.03 -27.45
N LEU A 274 -55.82 43.15 -26.54
CA LEU A 274 -57.24 42.94 -26.28
C LEU A 274 -57.82 44.10 -25.45
N PRO A 275 -59.06 44.56 -25.71
CA PRO A 275 -59.73 45.51 -24.83
C PRO A 275 -59.86 44.96 -23.40
N TYR A 276 -59.74 45.82 -22.40
CA TYR A 276 -59.90 45.43 -21.00
C TYR A 276 -61.31 44.87 -20.74
N LYS A 277 -61.37 43.61 -20.32
CA LYS A 277 -62.56 42.98 -19.73
C LYS A 277 -62.50 43.07 -18.20
N PRO A 278 -63.64 43.06 -17.49
CA PRO A 278 -63.64 42.86 -16.04
C PRO A 278 -63.09 41.46 -15.69
N PRO A 279 -62.46 41.28 -14.52
CA PRO A 279 -61.61 40.11 -14.21
C PRO A 279 -62.34 38.77 -14.04
N GLN A 280 -63.67 38.71 -14.17
CA GLN A 280 -64.43 37.46 -14.02
C GLN A 280 -64.06 36.39 -15.05
N GLU A 281 -63.54 36.76 -16.22
CA GLU A 281 -63.01 35.81 -17.21
C GLU A 281 -61.55 35.39 -16.96
N ASP A 282 -60.83 36.02 -16.02
CA ASP A 282 -59.44 35.68 -15.70
C ASP A 282 -59.35 34.71 -14.50
N GLU A 283 -60.31 34.77 -13.55
CA GLU A 283 -60.47 33.75 -12.51
C GLU A 283 -60.73 32.36 -13.13
N GLU A 284 -61.54 32.26 -14.19
CA GLU A 284 -61.76 31.04 -14.99
C GLU A 284 -60.48 30.51 -15.67
N LYS A 285 -59.42 31.33 -15.79
CA LYS A 285 -58.10 30.90 -16.33
C LYS A 285 -57.12 30.47 -15.25
N GLU A 286 -57.27 30.96 -14.02
CA GLU A 286 -56.52 30.44 -12.86
C GLU A 286 -57.10 29.11 -12.38
N GLU A 287 -58.42 28.91 -12.45
CA GLU A 287 -59.03 27.55 -12.41
C GLU A 287 -58.58 26.68 -13.61
N GLY A 288 -58.13 27.33 -14.70
CA GLY A 288 -57.48 26.74 -15.87
C GLY A 288 -56.03 26.29 -15.67
N LEU A 289 -55.43 26.45 -14.49
CA LEU A 289 -54.25 25.68 -14.06
C LEU A 289 -54.66 24.22 -13.78
N GLY A 290 -55.04 23.53 -14.86
CA GLY A 290 -55.61 22.19 -14.78
C GLY A 290 -54.67 21.21 -14.10
N ASN A 291 -55.21 20.37 -13.22
CA ASN A 291 -54.54 19.18 -12.69
C ASN A 291 -54.41 18.12 -13.80
N TYR A 292 -53.59 18.40 -14.82
CA TYR A 292 -53.22 17.43 -15.83
C TYR A 292 -52.17 16.47 -15.27
N ASP A 293 -52.37 15.18 -15.48
CA ASP A 293 -51.40 14.18 -15.08
C ASP A 293 -50.22 14.21 -16.06
N LEU A 294 -49.08 14.71 -15.57
CA LEU A 294 -47.83 14.80 -16.32
C LEU A 294 -47.30 13.42 -16.78
N TRP A 295 -47.77 12.34 -16.14
CA TRP A 295 -47.31 10.97 -16.35
C TRP A 295 -48.31 10.09 -17.12
N ALA A 296 -49.45 10.64 -17.55
CA ALA A 296 -50.51 9.90 -18.26
C ALA A 296 -50.00 9.11 -19.48
N ASP A 297 -49.00 9.65 -20.18
CA ASP A 297 -48.37 9.07 -21.37
C ASP A 297 -46.86 8.74 -21.17
N GLU A 298 -46.32 8.67 -19.94
CA GLU A 298 -44.88 8.38 -19.77
C GLU A 298 -44.56 6.89 -20.03
N ALA A 299 -43.75 6.65 -21.07
CA ALA A 299 -43.17 5.36 -21.38
C ALA A 299 -41.88 5.09 -20.57
N GLU A 300 -41.65 3.83 -20.18
CA GLU A 300 -40.45 3.43 -19.45
C GLU A 300 -39.16 3.75 -20.24
N ARG A 301 -38.26 4.51 -19.60
CA ARG A 301 -36.97 4.91 -20.19
C ARG A 301 -35.95 3.76 -20.05
N PRO A 302 -35.17 3.43 -21.09
CA PRO A 302 -34.19 2.35 -21.02
C PRO A 302 -33.05 2.64 -20.03
N ASP A 303 -32.61 1.61 -19.31
CA ASP A 303 -31.54 1.70 -18.31
C ASP A 303 -30.18 2.10 -18.93
N HIS A 304 -29.84 3.39 -18.83
CA HIS A 304 -28.60 3.91 -19.40
C HIS A 304 -27.37 3.59 -18.53
N PRO A 305 -26.20 3.20 -19.08
CA PRO A 305 -25.01 2.90 -18.28
C PRO A 305 -24.57 4.01 -17.31
N MET A 306 -24.71 5.29 -17.69
CA MET A 306 -24.37 6.42 -16.79
C MET A 306 -25.43 6.68 -15.70
N HIS A 307 -26.67 6.18 -15.85
CA HIS A 307 -27.73 6.41 -14.88
C HIS A 307 -27.83 5.21 -13.92
N VAL A 308 -27.21 5.33 -12.75
CA VAL A 308 -27.37 4.37 -11.65
C VAL A 308 -28.47 4.89 -10.72
N PRO A 309 -29.66 4.25 -10.70
CA PRO A 309 -30.75 4.71 -9.84
C PRO A 309 -30.34 4.65 -8.37
N ALA A 310 -30.93 5.52 -7.55
CA ALA A 310 -30.69 5.51 -6.11
C ALA A 310 -31.21 4.19 -5.50
N PRO A 311 -30.48 3.58 -4.54
CA PRO A 311 -30.98 2.40 -3.84
C PRO A 311 -32.25 2.75 -3.06
N LYS A 312 -33.33 2.00 -3.30
CA LYS A 312 -34.56 2.09 -2.51
C LYS A 312 -34.29 1.54 -1.11
N LEU A 313 -34.92 2.13 -0.10
CA LEU A 313 -34.91 1.56 1.25
C LEU A 313 -35.60 0.18 1.24
N PRO A 314 -35.20 -0.77 2.10
CA PRO A 314 -35.97 -1.98 2.34
C PRO A 314 -37.35 -1.65 2.94
N PRO A 315 -38.35 -2.54 2.81
CA PRO A 315 -39.59 -2.40 3.57
C PRO A 315 -39.33 -2.59 5.08
N PRO A 316 -40.08 -1.92 5.96
CA PRO A 316 -39.96 -2.07 7.42
C PRO A 316 -40.00 -3.51 7.91
N GLY A 317 -39.11 -3.83 8.85
CA GLY A 317 -39.00 -5.15 9.48
C GLY A 317 -39.93 -5.36 10.69
N PHE A 318 -39.90 -6.57 11.26
CA PHE A 318 -40.62 -6.89 12.51
C PHE A 318 -39.97 -6.27 13.76
N ASP A 319 -38.72 -5.86 13.64
CA ASP A 319 -37.88 -5.15 14.62
C ASP A 319 -38.14 -3.64 14.69
N GLU A 320 -38.64 -3.04 13.61
CA GLU A 320 -39.17 -1.66 13.59
C GLU A 320 -40.57 -1.54 14.20
N SER A 321 -41.21 -2.67 14.53
CA SER A 321 -42.47 -2.70 15.27
C SER A 321 -42.31 -2.10 16.66
N TYR A 322 -43.28 -1.29 17.10
CA TYR A 322 -43.35 -0.86 18.50
C TYR A 322 -43.58 -2.01 19.50
N HIS A 323 -43.98 -3.18 18.99
CA HIS A 323 -44.13 -4.41 19.74
C HIS A 323 -43.50 -5.54 18.91
N PRO A 324 -42.16 -5.65 18.91
CA PRO A 324 -41.45 -6.67 18.15
C PRO A 324 -41.55 -8.02 18.88
N PRO A 325 -41.39 -9.16 18.18
CA PRO A 325 -41.26 -10.46 18.84
C PRO A 325 -40.08 -10.45 19.83
N PRO A 326 -40.14 -11.19 20.95
CA PRO A 326 -39.13 -11.12 22.00
C PRO A 326 -37.73 -11.58 21.55
N GLU A 327 -37.64 -12.32 20.44
CA GLU A 327 -36.39 -12.74 19.78
C GLU A 327 -35.59 -11.56 19.18
N TYR A 328 -36.22 -10.41 18.96
CA TYR A 328 -35.58 -9.18 18.48
C TYR A 328 -35.22 -8.20 19.59
N LEU A 329 -35.60 -8.47 20.84
CA LEU A 329 -35.27 -7.60 21.97
C LEU A 329 -33.84 -7.94 22.46
N PRO A 330 -32.92 -6.97 22.46
CA PRO A 330 -31.52 -7.22 22.74
C PRO A 330 -31.30 -7.61 24.20
N ASP A 331 -30.37 -8.54 24.42
CA ASP A 331 -29.93 -8.90 25.75
C ASP A 331 -29.12 -7.74 26.38
N LYS A 332 -29.03 -7.69 27.71
CA LYS A 332 -28.40 -6.53 28.39
C LYS A 332 -26.95 -6.28 27.99
N LYS A 333 -26.23 -7.34 27.62
CA LYS A 333 -24.85 -7.26 27.11
C LYS A 333 -24.80 -6.65 25.71
N GLU A 334 -25.67 -7.11 24.82
CA GLU A 334 -25.77 -6.60 23.44
C GLU A 334 -26.13 -5.11 23.45
N ALA A 335 -27.01 -4.69 24.37
CA ALA A 335 -27.37 -3.30 24.60
C ALA A 335 -26.30 -2.45 25.31
N GLU A 336 -25.22 -3.06 25.82
CA GLU A 336 -24.00 -2.39 26.29
C GLU A 336 -22.94 -2.37 25.19
N GLU A 337 -22.75 -3.48 24.48
CA GLU A 337 -21.84 -3.63 23.34
C GLU A 337 -22.22 -2.67 22.19
N TRP A 338 -23.49 -2.57 21.81
CA TRP A 338 -23.99 -1.62 20.80
C TRP A 338 -23.72 -0.14 21.17
N LYS A 339 -23.68 0.19 22.48
CA LYS A 339 -23.35 1.54 22.97
C LYS A 339 -21.85 1.80 23.03
N ASN A 340 -21.04 0.75 23.15
CA ASN A 340 -19.58 0.82 23.09
C ASN A 340 -19.04 0.86 21.66
N ILE A 341 -19.86 0.48 20.67
CA ILE A 341 -19.57 0.63 19.23
C ILE A 341 -19.88 2.07 18.80
N ASP A 342 -18.94 2.69 18.08
CA ASP A 342 -19.07 4.03 17.51
C ASP A 342 -20.18 4.09 16.46
N GLU A 343 -20.85 5.24 16.32
CA GLU A 343 -22.14 5.32 15.63
C GLU A 343 -22.09 4.91 14.15
N GLU A 344 -20.95 5.12 13.48
CA GLU A 344 -20.72 4.80 12.06
C GLU A 344 -20.52 3.31 11.80
N ASP A 345 -20.08 2.53 12.80
CA ASP A 345 -19.79 1.09 12.70
C ASP A 345 -20.96 0.19 13.14
N ARG A 346 -22.11 0.78 13.52
CA ARG A 346 -23.29 0.03 13.99
C ARG A 346 -24.06 -0.61 12.82
N GLU A 347 -24.37 -1.91 12.94
CA GLU A 347 -25.24 -2.62 11.97
C GLU A 347 -26.67 -2.05 11.88
N LYS A 348 -27.12 -1.32 12.92
CA LYS A 348 -28.40 -0.63 12.99
C LYS A 348 -28.27 0.70 13.73
N GLU A 349 -28.85 1.74 13.15
CA GLU A 349 -28.95 3.11 13.71
C GLU A 349 -29.76 3.15 15.01
N TYR A 350 -30.71 2.23 15.19
CA TYR A 350 -31.56 2.09 16.38
C TYR A 350 -31.35 0.75 17.11
N LEU A 351 -31.83 0.71 18.36
CA LEU A 351 -31.89 -0.48 19.20
C LEU A 351 -33.37 -0.90 19.39
N PRO A 352 -33.79 -2.13 19.03
CA PRO A 352 -35.20 -2.54 19.14
C PRO A 352 -35.76 -2.46 20.56
N THR A 353 -36.99 -1.95 20.70
CA THR A 353 -37.66 -1.76 22.00
C THR A 353 -39.15 -2.11 21.94
N SER A 354 -39.65 -2.77 22.99
CA SER A 354 -41.06 -3.18 23.09
C SER A 354 -41.88 -2.26 23.98
N TYR A 355 -43.06 -1.85 23.50
CA TYR A 355 -44.05 -1.07 24.23
C TYR A 355 -45.39 -1.83 24.26
N ASP A 356 -46.06 -1.89 25.42
CA ASP A 356 -47.32 -2.66 25.58
C ASP A 356 -48.51 -2.07 24.79
N SER A 357 -48.40 -0.83 24.32
CA SER A 357 -49.49 -0.11 23.64
C SER A 357 -48.96 1.11 22.90
N LEU A 358 -49.50 1.39 21.71
CA LEU A 358 -49.07 2.49 20.84
C LEU A 358 -48.92 3.86 21.54
N ARG A 359 -49.80 4.18 22.50
CA ARG A 359 -49.75 5.40 23.34
C ARG A 359 -48.51 5.53 24.26
N LYS A 360 -47.68 4.49 24.38
CA LYS A 360 -46.41 4.50 25.14
C LYS A 360 -45.19 4.76 24.24
N VAL A 361 -45.37 4.73 22.92
CA VAL A 361 -44.26 4.88 21.97
C VAL A 361 -43.77 6.33 22.02
N PRO A 362 -42.48 6.57 22.29
CA PRO A 362 -41.92 7.92 22.34
C PRO A 362 -41.80 8.51 20.92
N GLY A 363 -41.61 9.83 20.84
CA GLY A 363 -41.08 10.44 19.61
C GLY A 363 -39.66 9.91 19.37
N TYR A 364 -39.38 9.46 18.15
CA TYR A 364 -38.09 8.86 17.82
C TYR A 364 -37.03 9.95 17.55
N GLU A 365 -36.12 10.16 18.51
CA GLU A 365 -35.20 11.30 18.56
C GLU A 365 -34.25 11.35 17.34
N ALA A 366 -33.75 10.21 16.89
CA ALA A 366 -32.82 10.14 15.76
C ALA A 366 -33.47 10.30 14.39
N PHE A 367 -34.81 10.36 14.27
CA PHE A 367 -35.53 10.42 12.99
C PHE A 367 -34.98 11.50 12.04
N ILE A 368 -34.69 12.71 12.55
CA ILE A 368 -34.16 13.81 11.74
C ILE A 368 -32.73 13.52 11.28
N LYS A 369 -31.91 12.88 12.12
CA LYS A 369 -30.54 12.47 11.82
C LYS A 369 -30.52 11.46 10.66
N GLU A 370 -31.27 10.36 10.78
CA GLU A 370 -31.36 9.32 9.73
C GLU A 370 -31.79 9.90 8.36
N LYS A 371 -32.79 10.78 8.34
CA LYS A 371 -33.32 11.33 7.08
C LYS A 371 -32.41 12.41 6.49
N PHE A 372 -31.61 13.09 7.32
CA PHE A 372 -30.53 13.96 6.86
C PHE A 372 -29.36 13.16 6.28
N GLU A 373 -28.89 12.14 6.99
CA GLU A 373 -27.81 11.23 6.55
C GLU A 373 -28.20 10.49 5.28
N ARG A 374 -29.45 10.00 5.19
CA ARG A 374 -29.98 9.41 3.95
C ARG A 374 -30.00 10.39 2.77
N CYS A 375 -30.20 11.69 3.01
CA CYS A 375 -30.08 12.73 1.98
C CYS A 375 -28.62 12.99 1.57
N LEU A 376 -27.67 12.92 2.51
CA LEU A 376 -26.24 12.96 2.21
C LEU A 376 -25.83 11.74 1.35
N ASP A 377 -26.30 10.54 1.68
CA ASP A 377 -26.09 9.33 0.88
C ASP A 377 -26.64 9.42 -0.55
N LEU A 378 -27.77 10.12 -0.75
CA LEU A 378 -28.34 10.30 -2.07
C LEU A 378 -27.48 11.17 -2.98
N TYR A 379 -26.73 12.12 -2.40
CA TYR A 379 -25.99 13.16 -3.13
C TYR A 379 -24.47 12.95 -3.15
N LEU A 380 -23.86 12.60 -2.01
CA LEU A 380 -22.42 12.50 -1.82
C LEU A 380 -21.86 11.09 -2.05
N ALA A 381 -22.62 10.04 -1.75
CA ALA A 381 -22.09 8.67 -1.78
C ALA A 381 -21.97 8.13 -3.24
N PRO A 382 -20.80 7.62 -3.67
CA PRO A 382 -20.58 7.15 -5.03
C PRO A 382 -21.33 5.84 -5.30
N ARG A 383 -22.28 5.87 -6.25
CA ARG A 383 -23.13 4.73 -6.61
C ARG A 383 -22.40 3.76 -7.54
N VAL A 384 -22.24 2.49 -7.11
CA VAL A 384 -21.54 1.44 -7.87
C VAL A 384 -22.44 0.22 -8.07
N ARG A 385 -22.65 -0.21 -9.32
CA ARG A 385 -23.32 -1.49 -9.61
C ARG A 385 -22.42 -2.65 -9.14
N ARG A 386 -22.89 -3.45 -8.17
CA ARG A 386 -22.20 -4.66 -7.68
C ARG A 386 -23.07 -5.90 -7.94
N SER A 387 -22.48 -6.94 -8.52
CA SER A 387 -23.11 -8.26 -8.66
C SER A 387 -23.02 -9.04 -7.34
N LYS A 388 -24.13 -9.09 -6.58
CA LYS A 388 -24.22 -9.96 -5.39
C LYS A 388 -24.33 -11.41 -5.85
N LEU A 389 -23.38 -12.25 -5.44
CA LEU A 389 -23.38 -13.69 -5.74
C LEU A 389 -24.38 -14.41 -4.83
N ASN A 390 -25.65 -14.42 -5.22
CA ASN A 390 -26.70 -15.24 -4.61
C ASN A 390 -26.54 -16.70 -5.11
N ILE A 391 -25.53 -17.40 -4.58
CA ILE A 391 -25.11 -18.74 -5.01
C ILE A 391 -24.97 -19.64 -3.77
N ASP A 392 -25.53 -20.85 -3.83
CA ASP A 392 -25.43 -21.82 -2.73
C ASP A 392 -23.97 -22.23 -2.47
N PRO A 393 -23.47 -22.21 -1.22
CA PRO A 393 -22.06 -22.41 -0.92
C PRO A 393 -21.55 -23.81 -1.32
N GLU A 394 -22.43 -24.81 -1.35
CA GLU A 394 -22.10 -26.16 -1.81
C GLU A 394 -21.78 -26.22 -3.31
N SER A 395 -22.39 -25.36 -4.12
CA SER A 395 -22.14 -25.30 -5.57
C SER A 395 -20.75 -24.75 -5.94
N LEU A 396 -20.09 -24.08 -4.99
CA LEU A 396 -18.70 -23.62 -5.09
C LEU A 396 -17.69 -24.76 -4.88
N LEU A 397 -18.12 -25.92 -4.37
CA LEU A 397 -17.26 -27.08 -4.15
C LEU A 397 -17.04 -27.85 -5.46
N PRO A 398 -15.80 -28.26 -5.78
CA PRO A 398 -15.54 -29.07 -6.96
C PRO A 398 -16.19 -30.45 -6.81
N LYS A 399 -16.84 -30.92 -7.88
CA LYS A 399 -17.40 -32.28 -7.96
C LYS A 399 -16.25 -33.29 -8.06
N LEU A 400 -15.85 -33.85 -6.92
CA LEU A 400 -14.83 -34.89 -6.78
C LEU A 400 -15.52 -36.23 -6.41
N PRO A 401 -14.94 -37.39 -6.78
CA PRO A 401 -15.42 -38.69 -6.31
C PRO A 401 -15.32 -38.78 -4.77
N SER A 402 -16.16 -39.60 -4.15
CA SER A 402 -16.16 -39.69 -2.69
C SER A 402 -14.89 -40.38 -2.17
N PRO A 403 -14.39 -40.02 -0.97
CA PRO A 403 -13.26 -40.73 -0.37
C PRO A 403 -13.52 -42.23 -0.17
N GLU A 404 -14.78 -42.68 -0.10
CA GLU A 404 -15.11 -44.09 0.14
C GLU A 404 -14.79 -44.98 -1.08
N GLU A 405 -14.96 -44.45 -2.28
CA GLU A 405 -14.56 -45.09 -3.55
C GLU A 405 -13.04 -45.24 -3.69
N LEU A 406 -12.26 -44.38 -3.00
CA LEU A 406 -10.81 -44.24 -3.16
C LEU A 406 -10.00 -44.99 -2.09
N ARG A 407 -10.61 -45.96 -1.41
CA ARG A 407 -9.92 -46.87 -0.46
C ARG A 407 -9.00 -47.86 -1.21
N PRO A 408 -7.88 -48.30 -0.60
CA PRO A 408 -7.43 -48.05 0.77
C PRO A 408 -6.61 -46.76 0.91
N PHE A 409 -6.70 -46.14 2.09
CA PHE A 409 -5.82 -45.06 2.58
C PHE A 409 -5.81 -45.12 4.11
N PRO A 410 -4.76 -44.63 4.79
CA PRO A 410 -4.67 -44.74 6.24
C PRO A 410 -5.65 -43.78 6.95
N THR A 411 -6.21 -44.24 8.07
CA THR A 411 -7.32 -43.56 8.78
C THR A 411 -7.08 -43.37 10.28
N THR A 412 -6.30 -44.24 10.92
CA THR A 412 -6.13 -44.31 12.38
C THR A 412 -4.68 -44.59 12.77
N CYS A 413 -4.27 -44.18 13.98
CA CYS A 413 -2.93 -44.45 14.51
C CYS A 413 -2.89 -45.88 15.08
N ALA A 414 -2.21 -46.80 14.39
CA ALA A 414 -2.15 -48.22 14.76
C ALA A 414 -1.04 -48.52 15.79
N THR A 415 0.18 -48.03 15.56
CA THR A 415 1.33 -48.26 16.45
C THR A 415 2.04 -46.95 16.81
N LEU A 416 2.64 -46.91 18.00
CA LEU A 416 3.23 -45.71 18.60
C LEU A 416 4.61 -46.03 19.18
N PHE A 417 5.66 -45.58 18.50
CA PHE A 417 7.04 -45.85 18.86
C PHE A 417 7.48 -44.84 19.93
N ARG A 418 7.80 -45.32 21.14
CA ARG A 418 8.25 -44.51 22.28
C ARG A 418 9.68 -44.89 22.66
N GLY A 419 10.54 -43.90 22.86
CA GLY A 419 11.86 -44.11 23.45
C GLY A 419 12.85 -42.95 23.26
N HIS A 420 12.68 -42.14 22.22
CA HIS A 420 13.53 -40.96 22.00
C HIS A 420 13.36 -39.93 23.11
N THR A 421 14.46 -39.37 23.60
CA THR A 421 14.48 -38.35 24.67
C THR A 421 14.68 -36.95 24.07
N GLY A 422 13.79 -36.58 23.16
CA GLY A 422 13.85 -35.37 22.35
C GLY A 422 12.92 -35.47 21.15
N ARG A 423 12.92 -34.48 20.25
CA ARG A 423 12.13 -34.56 19.01
C ARG A 423 12.69 -35.64 18.09
N VAL A 424 11.84 -36.35 17.36
CA VAL A 424 12.29 -37.18 16.25
C VAL A 424 12.35 -36.31 15.01
N ARG A 425 13.55 -36.02 14.50
CA ARG A 425 13.73 -35.15 13.33
C ARG A 425 13.43 -35.87 12.02
N SER A 426 13.76 -37.15 11.95
CA SER A 426 13.74 -37.90 10.70
C SER A 426 13.39 -39.37 10.90
N LEU A 427 12.80 -39.96 9.87
CA LEU A 427 12.43 -41.38 9.81
C LEU A 427 12.63 -41.95 8.39
N ALA A 428 12.85 -43.26 8.30
CA ALA A 428 12.84 -43.98 7.03
C ALA A 428 12.35 -45.43 7.22
N ILE A 429 11.44 -45.88 6.37
CA ILE A 429 11.03 -47.30 6.29
C ILE A 429 12.00 -48.03 5.35
N ASP A 430 12.32 -49.28 5.67
CA ASP A 430 13.26 -50.08 4.89
C ASP A 430 12.63 -50.67 3.60
N PRO A 431 13.44 -51.11 2.61
CA PRO A 431 12.92 -51.66 1.36
C PRO A 431 12.15 -52.98 1.49
N SER A 432 12.25 -53.69 2.62
CA SER A 432 11.40 -54.87 2.90
C SER A 432 10.02 -54.49 3.45
N GLY A 433 9.90 -53.37 4.18
CA GLY A 433 8.67 -52.91 4.84
C GLY A 433 8.52 -53.39 6.30
N ILE A 434 9.57 -53.97 6.87
CA ILE A 434 9.55 -54.61 8.21
C ILE A 434 10.17 -53.67 9.26
N TRP A 435 11.19 -52.89 8.87
CA TRP A 435 11.99 -52.07 9.76
C TRP A 435 11.74 -50.57 9.56
N LEU A 436 11.54 -49.86 10.67
CA LEU A 436 11.55 -48.41 10.74
C LEU A 436 12.88 -47.94 11.33
N ALA A 437 13.58 -47.03 10.68
CA ALA A 437 14.67 -46.25 11.27
C ALA A 437 14.17 -44.86 11.71
N SER A 438 14.67 -44.34 12.83
CA SER A 438 14.42 -42.96 13.28
C SER A 438 15.68 -42.29 13.84
N GLY A 439 15.78 -40.97 13.66
CA GLY A 439 16.86 -40.13 14.18
C GLY A 439 16.33 -39.02 15.10
N GLY A 440 16.91 -38.89 16.29
CA GLY A 440 16.44 -37.97 17.33
C GLY A 440 17.34 -36.77 17.63
N ASP A 441 16.74 -35.78 18.31
CA ASP A 441 17.46 -34.74 19.06
C ASP A 441 18.40 -35.32 20.14
N ASP A 442 18.16 -36.57 20.58
CA ASP A 442 18.94 -37.27 21.62
C ASP A 442 20.29 -37.85 21.12
N GLY A 443 20.67 -37.56 19.87
CA GLY A 443 21.90 -38.08 19.24
C GLY A 443 21.83 -39.58 18.89
N THR A 444 20.67 -40.23 19.07
CA THR A 444 20.50 -41.66 18.77
C THR A 444 19.87 -41.89 17.40
N VAL A 445 20.32 -42.96 16.75
CA VAL A 445 19.57 -43.63 15.69
C VAL A 445 19.01 -44.92 16.28
N ARG A 446 17.74 -45.20 15.99
CA ARG A 446 17.01 -46.37 16.50
C ARG A 446 16.34 -47.09 15.36
N VAL A 447 16.31 -48.42 15.43
CA VAL A 447 15.57 -49.27 14.50
C VAL A 447 14.50 -50.06 15.27
N TRP A 448 13.31 -50.08 14.70
CA TRP A 448 12.09 -50.62 15.29
C TRP A 448 11.41 -51.61 14.35
N GLU A 449 10.74 -52.59 14.93
CA GLU A 449 9.79 -53.47 14.24
C GLU A 449 8.48 -52.72 13.97
N LEU A 450 8.11 -52.58 12.69
CA LEU A 450 7.04 -51.66 12.26
C LEU A 450 5.67 -51.98 12.89
N LEU A 451 5.31 -53.27 12.95
CA LEU A 451 3.99 -53.74 13.40
C LEU A 451 3.80 -53.81 14.92
N THR A 452 4.89 -53.91 15.69
CA THR A 452 4.81 -54.06 17.16
C THR A 452 5.18 -52.77 17.90
N GLY A 453 5.89 -51.85 17.25
CA GLY A 453 6.49 -50.69 17.91
C GLY A 453 7.74 -50.99 18.73
N ARG A 454 8.24 -52.24 18.70
CA ARG A 454 9.40 -52.68 19.50
C ARG A 454 10.70 -52.07 18.98
N GLN A 455 11.47 -51.44 19.86
CA GLN A 455 12.86 -51.08 19.58
C GLN A 455 13.72 -52.36 19.53
N LEU A 456 14.48 -52.57 18.47
CA LEU A 456 15.35 -53.74 18.29
C LEU A 456 16.83 -53.39 18.43
N TRP A 457 17.25 -52.27 17.84
CA TRP A 457 18.63 -51.80 17.88
C TRP A 457 18.68 -50.28 18.04
N SER A 458 19.75 -49.78 18.65
CA SER A 458 19.99 -48.34 18.80
C SER A 458 21.47 -48.05 19.02
N VAL A 459 21.98 -47.03 18.33
CA VAL A 459 23.31 -46.47 18.55
C VAL A 459 23.21 -44.99 18.91
N LYS A 460 24.08 -44.50 19.79
CA LYS A 460 24.31 -43.05 19.96
C LYS A 460 25.50 -42.65 19.08
N ILE A 461 25.26 -41.78 18.11
CA ILE A 461 26.25 -41.41 17.08
C ILE A 461 27.14 -40.27 17.55
N ASN A 462 26.56 -39.32 18.29
CA ASN A 462 27.21 -38.12 18.77
C ASN A 462 26.53 -37.67 20.08
N ASP A 463 27.29 -37.09 21.02
CA ASP A 463 26.74 -36.60 22.29
C ASP A 463 26.20 -35.17 22.22
N GLU A 464 26.74 -34.34 21.33
CA GLU A 464 26.40 -32.92 21.18
C GLU A 464 25.43 -32.65 20.03
N ASN A 465 25.47 -33.49 18.98
CA ASN A 465 24.77 -33.23 17.72
C ASN A 465 23.59 -34.18 17.50
N ALA A 466 22.41 -33.59 17.35
CA ALA A 466 21.20 -34.28 16.90
C ALA A 466 21.36 -34.94 15.52
N VAL A 467 20.64 -36.04 15.31
CA VAL A 467 20.55 -36.70 14.00
C VAL A 467 19.57 -35.93 13.12
N ASN A 468 20.03 -35.37 12.01
CA ASN A 468 19.22 -34.52 11.13
C ASN A 468 18.38 -35.32 10.14
N VAL A 469 18.95 -36.37 9.53
CA VAL A 469 18.27 -37.19 8.51
C VAL A 469 18.76 -38.64 8.57
N VAL A 470 17.84 -39.59 8.41
CA VAL A 470 18.11 -41.04 8.26
C VAL A 470 17.48 -41.57 6.97
N ARG A 471 18.18 -42.48 6.27
CA ARG A 471 17.72 -43.14 5.04
C ARG A 471 18.30 -44.53 4.86
N TRP A 472 17.45 -45.51 4.58
CA TRP A 472 17.88 -46.81 4.06
C TRP A 472 18.35 -46.70 2.62
N ARG A 473 19.37 -47.50 2.28
CA ARG A 473 19.78 -47.81 0.91
C ARG A 473 18.64 -48.56 0.19
N PRO A 474 18.22 -48.15 -1.01
CA PRO A 474 17.21 -48.87 -1.79
C PRO A 474 17.77 -50.17 -2.38
N GLY A 475 16.99 -51.25 -2.27
CA GLY A 475 17.36 -52.62 -2.66
C GLY A 475 17.12 -53.60 -1.51
N LYS A 476 17.01 -54.91 -1.80
CA LYS A 476 16.85 -55.95 -0.76
C LYS A 476 18.14 -56.74 -0.52
N ASP A 477 19.08 -56.65 -1.44
CA ASP A 477 20.28 -57.49 -1.56
C ASP A 477 21.35 -57.20 -0.48
N ALA A 478 21.31 -56.00 0.11
CA ALA A 478 22.18 -55.59 1.23
C ALA A 478 21.56 -54.39 1.96
N VAL A 479 21.45 -54.51 3.29
CA VAL A 479 20.77 -53.59 4.21
C VAL A 479 21.79 -52.61 4.78
N VAL A 480 21.72 -51.36 4.31
CA VAL A 480 22.60 -50.26 4.74
C VAL A 480 21.74 -49.06 5.12
N LEU A 481 22.00 -48.48 6.28
CA LEU A 481 21.37 -47.26 6.80
C LEU A 481 22.39 -46.12 6.76
N THR A 482 22.03 -44.97 6.20
CA THR A 482 22.79 -43.73 6.36
C THR A 482 22.10 -42.79 7.33
N ALA A 483 22.90 -42.17 8.20
CA ALA A 483 22.48 -41.17 9.17
C ALA A 483 23.40 -39.96 9.11
N ALA A 484 22.84 -38.74 9.09
CA ALA A 484 23.62 -37.50 9.18
C ALA A 484 23.46 -36.88 10.57
N ALA A 485 24.56 -36.65 11.28
CA ALA A 485 24.58 -36.03 12.61
C ALA A 485 25.74 -35.02 12.67
N GLY A 486 25.41 -33.76 12.98
CA GLY A 486 26.36 -32.66 12.82
C GLY A 486 26.91 -32.59 11.40
N ASP A 487 28.22 -32.36 11.27
CA ASP A 487 28.94 -32.19 10.00
C ASP A 487 29.37 -33.52 9.33
N SER A 488 28.90 -34.67 9.83
CA SER A 488 29.31 -36.00 9.39
C SER A 488 28.13 -36.87 8.96
N VAL A 489 28.36 -37.72 7.96
CA VAL A 489 27.44 -38.79 7.53
C VAL A 489 28.04 -40.15 7.88
N TYR A 490 27.23 -40.98 8.51
CA TYR A 490 27.59 -42.28 9.04
C TYR A 490 26.90 -43.36 8.19
N VAL A 491 27.68 -44.33 7.71
CA VAL A 491 27.21 -45.50 6.97
C VAL A 491 27.18 -46.68 7.94
N ILE A 492 26.01 -47.28 8.12
CA ILE A 492 25.70 -48.23 9.19
C ILE A 492 25.12 -49.50 8.59
N VAL A 493 25.58 -50.66 9.05
CA VAL A 493 24.95 -51.97 8.85
C VAL A 493 24.50 -52.45 10.23
N PRO A 494 23.23 -52.28 10.61
CA PRO A 494 22.75 -52.67 11.94
C PRO A 494 22.67 -54.21 12.04
N PRO A 495 23.19 -54.83 13.11
CA PRO A 495 23.14 -56.29 13.33
C PRO A 495 21.74 -56.74 13.77
N ILE A 496 20.80 -56.71 12.81
CA ILE A 496 19.37 -57.04 12.99
C ILE A 496 18.85 -58.02 11.92
N THR A 497 19.66 -58.35 10.92
CA THR A 497 19.33 -59.24 9.80
C THR A 497 20.05 -60.58 9.93
N ASP A 498 19.77 -61.52 9.04
CA ASP A 498 20.54 -62.76 8.94
C ASP A 498 22.04 -62.47 8.71
N PRO A 499 22.97 -63.24 9.33
CA PRO A 499 24.41 -62.98 9.23
C PRO A 499 24.97 -62.97 7.80
N GLU A 500 24.34 -63.69 6.86
CA GLU A 500 24.71 -63.68 5.45
C GLU A 500 24.43 -62.31 4.80
N ILE A 501 23.27 -61.73 5.06
CA ILE A 501 22.87 -60.40 4.57
C ILE A 501 23.69 -59.31 5.28
N GLU A 502 24.01 -59.49 6.56
CA GLU A 502 24.91 -58.59 7.26
C GLU A 502 26.31 -58.61 6.63
N ALA A 503 26.86 -59.80 6.35
CA ALA A 503 28.17 -59.97 5.73
C ALA A 503 28.24 -59.37 4.31
N THR A 504 27.24 -59.58 3.45
CA THR A 504 27.22 -58.93 2.12
C THR A 504 27.10 -57.41 2.22
N SER A 505 26.35 -56.91 3.21
CA SER A 505 26.21 -55.47 3.47
C SER A 505 27.51 -54.84 3.95
N GLN A 506 28.22 -55.49 4.87
CA GLN A 506 29.54 -55.06 5.34
C GLN A 506 30.58 -55.11 4.20
N GLN A 507 30.59 -56.17 3.37
CA GLN A 507 31.47 -56.28 2.20
C GLN A 507 31.23 -55.16 1.19
N LEU A 508 29.97 -54.88 0.84
CA LEU A 508 29.60 -53.82 -0.10
C LEU A 508 30.00 -52.41 0.37
N VAL A 509 30.05 -52.17 1.69
CA VAL A 509 30.63 -50.93 2.25
C VAL A 509 32.16 -50.99 2.28
N ALA A 510 32.76 -52.17 2.43
CA ALA A 510 34.22 -52.35 2.51
C ALA A 510 34.94 -52.24 1.15
N ASP A 511 34.31 -52.65 0.05
CA ASP A 511 34.89 -52.65 -1.31
C ASP A 511 35.50 -51.29 -1.71
N GLY A 512 34.85 -50.19 -1.32
CA GLY A 512 35.32 -48.83 -1.60
C GLY A 512 36.71 -48.51 -1.04
N TRP A 513 37.16 -49.18 0.05
CA TRP A 513 38.50 -48.98 0.63
C TRP A 513 39.60 -49.37 -0.36
N GLY A 514 39.37 -50.43 -1.16
CA GLY A 514 40.31 -50.88 -2.18
C GLY A 514 40.49 -49.84 -3.30
N HIS A 515 39.39 -49.21 -3.73
CA HIS A 515 39.42 -48.18 -4.77
C HIS A 515 40.04 -46.86 -4.27
N ALA A 516 39.76 -46.44 -3.03
CA ALA A 516 40.34 -45.25 -2.42
C ALA A 516 41.87 -45.38 -2.26
N ALA A 517 42.35 -46.55 -1.82
CA ALA A 517 43.78 -46.83 -1.69
C ALA A 517 44.53 -46.80 -3.04
N ALA A 518 43.85 -47.06 -4.15
CA ALA A 518 44.42 -46.98 -5.49
C ALA A 518 44.57 -45.53 -6.00
N GLN A 519 43.58 -44.66 -5.80
CA GLN A 519 43.65 -43.27 -6.31
C GLN A 519 44.79 -42.47 -5.68
N ASN A 520 45.06 -42.67 -4.39
CA ASN A 520 46.15 -41.99 -3.66
C ASN A 520 47.57 -42.26 -4.21
N LYS A 521 47.73 -43.19 -5.18
CA LYS A 521 49.01 -43.46 -5.87
C LYS A 521 49.14 -42.78 -7.24
N THR A 522 48.14 -42.03 -7.70
CA THR A 522 48.03 -41.60 -9.12
C THR A 522 47.96 -40.08 -9.34
N SER A 523 48.16 -39.27 -8.29
CA SER A 523 48.03 -37.80 -8.35
C SER A 523 49.38 -37.09 -8.17
N GLU A 524 50.19 -37.07 -9.23
CA GLU A 524 51.38 -36.19 -9.32
C GLU A 524 51.05 -34.81 -9.94
N ASP A 525 49.86 -34.63 -10.52
CA ASP A 525 49.39 -33.37 -11.10
C ASP A 525 48.97 -32.35 -10.02
N GLY A 526 49.52 -31.14 -10.08
CA GLY A 526 49.59 -30.18 -8.96
C GLY A 526 48.30 -29.49 -8.48
N GLU A 527 47.11 -29.87 -8.94
CA GLU A 527 45.85 -29.30 -8.46
C GLU A 527 45.44 -29.92 -7.10
N LYS A 528 45.53 -29.14 -6.01
CA LYS A 528 44.98 -29.50 -4.69
C LYS A 528 43.45 -29.53 -4.69
N ARG A 529 42.87 -30.61 -5.22
CA ARG A 529 41.42 -30.86 -5.19
C ARG A 529 40.97 -31.18 -3.77
N HIS A 530 39.96 -30.46 -3.28
CA HIS A 530 39.42 -30.62 -1.93
C HIS A 530 38.58 -31.91 -1.82
N THR A 531 39.25 -33.04 -1.58
CA THR A 531 38.60 -34.33 -1.34
C THR A 531 38.01 -34.40 0.07
N ILE A 532 36.80 -34.95 0.20
CA ILE A 532 36.22 -35.28 1.51
C ILE A 532 36.81 -36.62 1.97
N PRO A 533 37.35 -36.72 3.20
CA PRO A 533 37.84 -37.98 3.72
C PRO A 533 36.68 -38.91 4.07
N TRP A 534 36.79 -40.15 3.63
CA TRP A 534 36.04 -41.30 4.15
C TRP A 534 36.95 -41.99 5.16
N SER A 535 36.46 -42.18 6.38
CA SER A 535 37.25 -42.65 7.52
C SER A 535 36.60 -43.83 8.23
N ARG A 536 37.40 -44.66 8.90
CA ARG A 536 36.90 -45.72 9.75
C ARG A 536 36.44 -45.11 11.09
N PRO A 537 35.29 -45.52 11.64
CA PRO A 537 34.81 -45.03 12.93
C PRO A 537 35.68 -45.47 14.11
N SER A 538 35.41 -44.92 15.30
CA SER A 538 35.95 -45.43 16.57
C SER A 538 35.50 -46.86 16.84
N SER A 539 36.26 -47.61 17.65
CA SER A 539 35.89 -48.98 18.08
C SER A 539 34.46 -49.05 18.60
N THR A 540 34.09 -48.15 19.52
CA THR A 540 32.73 -48.03 20.08
C THR A 540 31.60 -47.90 19.06
N LEU A 541 31.89 -47.36 17.87
CA LEU A 541 30.92 -47.23 16.78
C LEU A 541 31.01 -48.42 15.81
N ILE A 542 32.19 -49.01 15.61
CA ILE A 542 32.36 -50.29 14.88
C ILE A 542 31.58 -51.40 15.60
N ASP A 543 31.74 -51.53 16.92
CA ASP A 543 31.06 -52.52 17.77
C ASP A 543 29.52 -52.36 17.75
N ALA A 544 29.02 -51.18 17.36
CA ALA A 544 27.61 -50.89 17.21
C ALA A 544 27.05 -51.11 15.78
N GLY A 545 27.90 -51.45 14.80
CA GLY A 545 27.51 -51.64 13.39
C GLY A 545 27.76 -50.44 12.46
N VAL A 546 28.51 -49.42 12.89
CA VAL A 546 28.90 -48.30 12.01
C VAL A 546 30.15 -48.69 11.21
N CYS A 547 30.07 -48.66 9.87
CA CYS A 547 31.13 -49.15 8.99
C CYS A 547 32.04 -48.03 8.44
N CYS A 548 31.50 -46.83 8.22
CA CYS A 548 32.25 -45.71 7.62
C CYS A 548 31.70 -44.34 8.07
N VAL A 549 32.57 -43.34 8.16
CA VAL A 549 32.23 -41.95 8.50
C VAL A 549 32.77 -41.02 7.40
N ILE A 550 31.91 -40.14 6.90
CA ILE A 550 32.16 -39.18 5.82
C ILE A 550 32.09 -37.77 6.41
N SER A 551 33.24 -37.10 6.56
CA SER A 551 33.32 -35.78 7.20
C SER A 551 33.09 -34.67 6.17
N LEU A 552 31.89 -34.10 6.13
CA LEU A 552 31.52 -33.05 5.17
C LEU A 552 32.04 -31.66 5.56
N GLY A 553 32.29 -31.44 6.87
CA GLY A 553 32.65 -30.14 7.43
C GLY A 553 31.50 -29.12 7.49
N TYR A 554 30.28 -29.55 7.15
CA TYR A 554 29.05 -28.75 7.21
C TYR A 554 27.81 -29.62 7.42
N ALA A 555 26.90 -29.19 8.29
CA ALA A 555 25.72 -29.95 8.66
C ALA A 555 24.78 -30.26 7.49
N ALA A 556 24.72 -31.54 7.12
CA ALA A 556 23.73 -32.05 6.17
C ALA A 556 22.33 -32.09 6.80
N LYS A 557 21.33 -31.61 6.06
CA LYS A 557 19.92 -31.61 6.49
C LYS A 557 19.00 -32.48 5.63
N SER A 558 19.44 -32.85 4.43
CA SER A 558 18.71 -33.72 3.51
C SER A 558 19.67 -34.75 2.91
N LEU A 559 19.21 -35.98 2.76
CA LEU A 559 19.91 -37.09 2.12
C LEU A 559 18.90 -37.86 1.26
N SER A 560 19.27 -38.15 0.00
CA SER A 560 18.48 -38.99 -0.90
C SER A 560 19.37 -39.99 -1.62
N TRP A 561 18.98 -41.27 -1.62
CA TRP A 561 19.64 -42.31 -2.40
C TRP A 561 19.15 -42.31 -3.85
N HIS A 562 20.04 -42.66 -4.78
CA HIS A 562 19.66 -43.08 -6.12
C HIS A 562 19.15 -44.53 -6.07
N ARG A 563 18.15 -44.84 -6.90
CA ARG A 563 17.46 -46.14 -7.00
C ARG A 563 18.32 -47.42 -7.09
N ARG A 564 19.61 -47.30 -7.43
CA ARG A 564 20.57 -48.42 -7.52
C ARG A 564 21.37 -48.68 -6.23
N GLY A 565 21.20 -47.87 -5.18
CA GLY A 565 21.84 -48.09 -3.89
C GLY A 565 23.37 -47.91 -3.83
N ASP A 566 23.98 -47.30 -4.86
CA ASP A 566 25.43 -47.01 -4.92
C ASP A 566 25.72 -45.49 -4.82
N TYR A 567 24.82 -44.66 -5.35
CA TYR A 567 24.93 -43.20 -5.29
C TYR A 567 23.95 -42.65 -4.25
N PHE A 568 24.37 -41.65 -3.47
CA PHE A 568 23.46 -40.80 -2.70
C PHE A 568 23.89 -39.34 -2.74
N VAL A 569 22.92 -38.43 -2.63
CA VAL A 569 23.14 -36.98 -2.59
C VAL A 569 22.88 -36.46 -1.17
N THR A 570 23.74 -35.56 -0.70
CA THR A 570 23.57 -34.82 0.55
C THR A 570 23.41 -33.32 0.26
N VAL A 571 22.67 -32.62 1.11
CA VAL A 571 22.48 -31.16 1.03
C VAL A 571 22.79 -30.51 2.37
N CYS A 572 23.78 -29.62 2.37
CA CYS A 572 24.18 -28.82 3.52
C CYS A 572 23.63 -27.41 3.34
N SER A 573 22.58 -27.06 4.10
CA SER A 573 21.77 -25.85 3.87
C SER A 573 22.01 -24.74 4.90
N GLY A 574 23.22 -24.68 5.49
CA GLY A 574 23.62 -23.62 6.42
C GLY A 574 23.99 -22.31 5.69
N SER A 575 23.78 -21.16 6.33
CA SER A 575 24.18 -19.85 5.77
C SER A 575 25.68 -19.71 5.57
N SER A 576 26.47 -20.41 6.39
CA SER A 576 27.94 -20.52 6.31
C SER A 576 28.45 -21.45 5.20
N THR A 577 27.58 -22.21 4.52
CA THR A 577 28.01 -23.21 3.53
C THR A 577 28.45 -22.56 2.20
N PRO A 578 29.64 -22.88 1.68
CA PRO A 578 30.03 -22.51 0.33
C PRO A 578 29.10 -23.16 -0.68
N ALA A 579 28.55 -22.37 -1.61
CA ALA A 579 27.54 -22.85 -2.55
C ALA A 579 28.05 -23.86 -3.60
N SER A 580 29.37 -24.11 -3.64
CA SER A 580 30.01 -25.21 -4.36
C SER A 580 30.07 -26.53 -3.58
N VAL A 581 30.01 -26.46 -2.25
CA VAL A 581 30.06 -27.61 -1.32
C VAL A 581 28.66 -28.03 -0.86
N ALA A 582 27.68 -27.12 -0.91
CA ALA A 582 26.32 -27.27 -0.38
C ALA A 582 25.48 -28.43 -0.98
N VAL A 583 25.91 -29.05 -2.09
CA VAL A 583 25.33 -30.30 -2.62
C VAL A 583 26.48 -31.23 -3.03
N ALA A 584 26.54 -32.41 -2.43
CA ALA A 584 27.57 -33.42 -2.71
C ALA A 584 26.92 -34.74 -3.15
N ILE A 585 27.53 -35.42 -4.14
CA ILE A 585 27.16 -36.76 -4.57
C ILE A 585 28.25 -37.72 -4.08
N HIS A 586 27.83 -38.76 -3.36
CA HIS A 586 28.67 -39.80 -2.81
C HIS A 586 28.53 -41.08 -3.62
N THR A 587 29.62 -41.84 -3.76
CA THR A 587 29.64 -43.16 -4.42
C THR A 587 30.19 -44.20 -3.45
N LEU A 588 29.33 -45.14 -3.05
CA LEU A 588 29.62 -46.11 -2.00
C LEU A 588 30.68 -47.12 -2.45
N SER A 589 30.54 -47.66 -3.67
CA SER A 589 31.50 -48.60 -4.28
C SER A 589 32.92 -48.04 -4.51
N LYS A 590 33.15 -46.75 -4.26
CA LYS A 590 34.42 -46.06 -4.54
C LYS A 590 34.98 -45.23 -3.38
N HIS A 591 34.20 -45.05 -2.32
CA HIS A 591 34.45 -44.06 -1.25
C HIS A 591 34.84 -42.67 -1.79
N LEU A 592 34.19 -42.26 -2.88
CA LEU A 592 34.46 -41.00 -3.57
C LEU A 592 33.26 -40.05 -3.43
N THR A 593 33.55 -38.81 -3.04
CA THR A 593 32.59 -37.71 -2.99
C THR A 593 32.90 -36.71 -4.10
N GLN A 594 31.87 -36.25 -4.82
CA GLN A 594 31.96 -35.28 -5.91
C GLN A 594 31.03 -34.09 -5.70
N PHE A 595 31.47 -32.90 -6.10
CA PHE A 595 30.67 -31.69 -6.09
C PHE A 595 30.26 -31.33 -7.54
N PRO A 596 29.01 -31.61 -7.97
CA PRO A 596 28.59 -31.39 -9.35
C PRO A 596 28.50 -29.90 -9.74
N PHE A 597 28.44 -28.97 -8.78
CA PHE A 597 28.22 -27.54 -9.04
C PHE A 597 29.42 -26.67 -8.69
N ARG A 598 30.23 -26.30 -9.69
CA ARG A 598 31.40 -25.39 -9.50
C ARG A 598 31.04 -23.93 -9.14
N ARG A 599 29.79 -23.51 -9.35
CA ARG A 599 29.30 -22.13 -9.13
C ARG A 599 28.00 -22.15 -8.34
N ARG A 600 27.71 -21.09 -7.57
CA ARG A 600 26.44 -20.93 -6.84
C ARG A 600 25.26 -21.14 -7.78
N ILE A 601 24.37 -22.05 -7.41
CA ILE A 601 23.08 -22.26 -8.06
C ILE A 601 22.28 -20.95 -7.96
N LYS A 602 22.03 -20.27 -9.10
CA LYS A 602 21.23 -19.02 -9.17
C LYS A 602 19.84 -19.24 -8.56
N GLY A 603 19.13 -18.19 -8.17
CA GLY A 603 17.70 -18.26 -7.83
C GLY A 603 17.41 -18.55 -6.36
N GLY A 604 17.26 -17.48 -5.58
CA GLY A 604 16.37 -17.45 -4.41
C GLY A 604 16.93 -17.83 -3.04
N GLY A 605 18.04 -18.58 -2.93
CA GLY A 605 18.61 -18.95 -1.63
C GLY A 605 19.55 -20.16 -1.66
N PRO A 606 20.04 -20.64 -0.50
CA PRO A 606 20.73 -21.92 -0.39
C PRO A 606 19.84 -23.11 -0.81
N PRO A 607 20.42 -24.24 -1.26
CA PRO A 607 19.68 -25.47 -1.49
C PRO A 607 19.07 -25.98 -0.18
N GLN A 608 17.92 -26.64 -0.23
CA GLN A 608 17.20 -27.20 0.92
C GLN A 608 17.13 -28.72 0.84
N HIS A 609 16.73 -29.25 -0.32
CA HIS A 609 16.56 -30.67 -0.63
C HIS A 609 17.09 -31.00 -2.02
N ALA A 610 17.47 -32.26 -2.26
CA ALA A 610 17.81 -32.78 -3.59
C ALA A 610 17.43 -34.25 -3.70
N HIS A 611 16.86 -34.64 -4.84
CA HIS A 611 16.32 -35.98 -5.10
C HIS A 611 16.66 -36.43 -6.52
N PHE A 612 17.04 -37.70 -6.68
CA PHE A 612 17.21 -38.29 -8.01
C PHE A 612 15.84 -38.62 -8.62
N HIS A 613 15.71 -38.45 -9.93
CA HIS A 613 14.53 -38.85 -10.68
C HIS A 613 14.35 -40.40 -10.63
N PRO A 614 13.11 -40.92 -10.47
CA PRO A 614 12.84 -42.37 -10.32
C PRO A 614 13.40 -43.29 -11.42
N SER A 615 13.41 -42.86 -12.69
CA SER A 615 13.93 -43.64 -13.83
C SER A 615 15.09 -42.97 -14.60
N LYS A 616 14.87 -41.73 -15.08
CA LYS A 616 15.77 -40.90 -15.92
C LYS A 616 17.03 -40.43 -15.14
N PRO A 617 18.19 -40.15 -15.78
CA PRO A 617 19.44 -39.75 -15.12
C PRO A 617 19.45 -38.26 -14.70
N ILE A 618 18.38 -37.81 -14.03
CA ILE A 618 18.15 -36.41 -13.66
C ILE A 618 18.26 -36.24 -12.14
N LEU A 619 18.90 -35.17 -11.69
CA LEU A 619 18.93 -34.70 -10.31
C LEU A 619 18.06 -33.45 -10.17
N PHE A 620 17.04 -33.50 -9.32
CA PHE A 620 16.29 -32.33 -8.91
C PHE A 620 16.96 -31.70 -7.68
N VAL A 621 17.17 -30.37 -7.71
CA VAL A 621 17.68 -29.59 -6.58
C VAL A 621 16.69 -28.46 -6.27
N ALA A 622 16.19 -28.41 -5.04
CA ALA A 622 15.34 -27.34 -4.56
C ALA A 622 16.16 -26.29 -3.80
N ASN A 623 16.22 -25.07 -4.33
CA ASN A 623 16.57 -23.88 -3.56
C ASN A 623 15.35 -23.40 -2.76
N GLN A 624 15.51 -22.38 -1.90
CA GLN A 624 14.41 -21.77 -1.15
C GLN A 624 13.18 -21.36 -2.01
N ARG A 625 13.33 -21.01 -3.30
CA ARG A 625 12.23 -20.48 -4.14
C ARG A 625 11.97 -21.19 -5.46
N THR A 626 12.86 -22.09 -5.90
CA THR A 626 12.80 -22.73 -7.23
C THR A 626 13.41 -24.12 -7.18
N ILE A 627 12.82 -25.06 -7.92
CA ILE A 627 13.38 -26.41 -8.11
C ILE A 627 13.99 -26.48 -9.52
N ARG A 628 15.09 -27.21 -9.67
CA ARG A 628 15.79 -27.36 -10.96
C ARG A 628 16.14 -28.81 -11.26
N ALA A 629 15.81 -29.24 -12.47
CA ALA A 629 16.16 -30.54 -13.02
C ALA A 629 17.48 -30.44 -13.80
N TYR A 630 18.52 -31.16 -13.35
CA TYR A 630 19.82 -31.25 -14.00
C TYR A 630 20.01 -32.65 -14.59
N ASP A 631 20.32 -32.75 -15.88
CA ASP A 631 20.72 -34.00 -16.53
C ASP A 631 22.19 -34.31 -16.14
N LEU A 632 22.40 -35.40 -15.40
CA LEU A 632 23.72 -35.81 -14.94
C LEU A 632 24.59 -36.41 -16.06
N SER A 633 23.98 -36.93 -17.11
CA SER A 633 24.68 -37.50 -18.27
C SER A 633 25.20 -36.42 -19.22
N ARG A 634 24.40 -35.36 -19.44
CA ARG A 634 24.77 -34.19 -20.26
C ARG A 634 25.46 -33.07 -19.49
N GLN A 635 25.36 -33.09 -18.15
CA GLN A 635 25.82 -32.02 -17.24
C GLN A 635 25.16 -30.65 -17.50
N VAL A 636 23.88 -30.67 -17.92
CA VAL A 636 23.12 -29.48 -18.34
C VAL A 636 21.85 -29.30 -17.50
N LEU A 637 21.46 -28.04 -17.26
CA LEU A 637 20.17 -27.68 -16.67
C LEU A 637 19.05 -27.89 -17.69
N VAL A 638 18.09 -28.76 -17.39
CA VAL A 638 16.96 -29.12 -18.28
C VAL A 638 15.77 -28.20 -18.07
N LYS A 639 15.32 -28.04 -16.82
CA LYS A 639 14.04 -27.37 -16.51
C LYS A 639 14.08 -26.66 -15.16
N ILE A 640 13.35 -25.55 -15.04
CA ILE A 640 13.23 -24.75 -13.80
C ILE A 640 11.76 -24.66 -13.42
N LEU A 641 11.40 -25.19 -12.25
CA LEU A 641 10.08 -25.02 -11.66
C LEU A 641 10.06 -23.78 -10.76
N GLN A 642 8.94 -23.06 -10.81
CA GLN A 642 8.65 -21.83 -10.06
C GLN A 642 7.40 -22.05 -9.18
N PRO A 643 7.53 -22.64 -7.98
CA PRO A 643 6.37 -22.93 -7.14
C PRO A 643 5.63 -21.69 -6.59
N GLY A 644 6.23 -20.51 -6.64
CA GLY A 644 5.63 -19.29 -6.07
C GLY A 644 5.60 -19.28 -4.53
N ALA A 645 6.27 -20.25 -3.89
CA ALA A 645 6.63 -20.21 -2.47
C ALA A 645 7.85 -19.29 -2.25
N ARG A 646 7.87 -18.61 -1.10
CA ARG A 646 9.01 -17.83 -0.61
C ARG A 646 10.05 -18.75 0.05
N TRP A 647 9.61 -19.85 0.66
CA TRP A 647 10.50 -20.84 1.28
C TRP A 647 9.94 -22.27 1.15
N ILE A 648 10.48 -23.02 0.20
CA ILE A 648 10.28 -24.48 0.02
C ILE A 648 10.88 -25.21 1.23
N SER A 649 10.12 -26.13 1.83
CA SER A 649 10.59 -26.98 2.93
C SER A 649 11.16 -28.28 2.40
N SER A 650 10.34 -29.04 1.69
CA SER A 650 10.63 -30.34 1.08
C SER A 650 9.95 -30.46 -0.28
N PHE A 651 10.36 -31.44 -1.08
CA PHE A 651 9.64 -31.84 -2.29
C PHE A 651 9.83 -33.34 -2.52
N ASP A 652 8.93 -33.95 -3.29
CA ASP A 652 9.04 -35.34 -3.73
C ASP A 652 8.57 -35.49 -5.18
N ILE A 653 9.03 -36.55 -5.84
CA ILE A 653 8.84 -36.80 -7.28
C ILE A 653 7.90 -38.00 -7.44
N HIS A 654 6.86 -37.86 -8.28
CA HIS A 654 5.91 -38.93 -8.51
C HIS A 654 6.64 -40.20 -9.01
N PRO A 655 6.45 -41.36 -8.37
CA PRO A 655 7.17 -42.58 -8.74
C PRO A 655 6.77 -43.08 -10.13
N THR A 656 7.57 -44.00 -10.69
CA THR A 656 7.21 -44.70 -11.92
C THR A 656 6.13 -45.75 -11.62
N SER A 657 4.87 -45.43 -11.94
CA SER A 657 3.74 -46.35 -11.89
C SER A 657 3.85 -47.42 -12.99
N SER A 658 3.08 -48.52 -12.87
CA SER A 658 2.89 -49.47 -13.97
C SER A 658 2.09 -48.87 -15.15
N THR A 659 1.34 -47.79 -14.91
CA THR A 659 0.45 -47.15 -15.90
C THR A 659 1.05 -45.93 -16.59
N VAL A 660 2.09 -45.30 -16.03
CA VAL A 660 2.69 -44.04 -16.50
C VAL A 660 4.20 -44.07 -16.29
N ALA A 661 4.98 -43.54 -17.24
CA ALA A 661 6.45 -43.47 -17.22
C ALA A 661 7.01 -42.44 -16.20
N GLY A 662 6.54 -42.54 -14.95
CA GLY A 662 6.53 -41.47 -13.96
C GLY A 662 7.88 -40.87 -13.55
N GLY A 663 7.75 -39.67 -13.00
CA GLY A 663 8.80 -38.68 -12.78
C GLY A 663 8.42 -37.29 -13.27
N ASP A 664 7.30 -37.18 -13.99
CA ASP A 664 6.83 -35.95 -14.67
C ASP A 664 5.92 -35.07 -13.79
N ASN A 665 5.54 -35.56 -12.61
CA ASN A 665 4.80 -34.79 -11.60
C ASN A 665 5.63 -34.67 -10.31
N VAL A 666 5.57 -33.50 -9.65
CA VAL A 666 6.38 -33.14 -8.46
C VAL A 666 5.50 -32.46 -7.42
N LEU A 667 5.58 -32.94 -6.19
CA LEU A 667 4.88 -32.39 -5.03
C LEU A 667 5.85 -31.51 -4.22
N VAL A 668 5.44 -30.31 -3.85
CA VAL A 668 6.31 -29.34 -3.14
C VAL A 668 5.61 -28.82 -1.88
N GLY A 669 6.26 -29.00 -0.73
CA GLY A 669 5.87 -28.42 0.54
C GLY A 669 6.53 -27.06 0.76
N SER A 670 5.88 -26.19 1.53
CA SER A 670 6.42 -24.87 1.88
C SER A 670 6.17 -24.49 3.34
N TYR A 671 7.11 -23.73 3.89
CA TYR A 671 6.91 -23.05 5.18
C TYR A 671 5.79 -21.98 5.09
N ASP A 672 5.46 -21.54 3.88
CA ASP A 672 4.36 -20.62 3.56
C ASP A 672 2.96 -21.26 3.62
N ARG A 673 2.83 -22.46 4.21
CA ARG A 673 1.56 -23.20 4.43
C ARG A 673 0.86 -23.68 3.14
N ARG A 674 1.60 -23.82 2.05
CA ARG A 674 1.09 -24.26 0.73
C ARG A 674 1.66 -25.60 0.34
N LEU A 675 0.79 -26.53 -0.02
CA LEU A 675 1.13 -27.74 -0.76
C LEU A 675 0.91 -27.45 -2.24
N LEU A 676 1.91 -27.74 -3.07
CA LEU A 676 1.95 -27.30 -4.47
C LEU A 676 2.21 -28.50 -5.37
N TRP A 677 1.25 -28.79 -6.24
CA TRP A 677 1.38 -29.83 -7.26
C TRP A 677 1.90 -29.20 -8.54
N HIS A 678 3.05 -29.67 -9.02
CA HIS A 678 3.59 -29.36 -10.34
C HIS A 678 3.42 -30.56 -11.27
N ASP A 679 2.71 -30.36 -12.36
CA ASP A 679 2.97 -31.12 -13.57
C ASP A 679 4.13 -30.42 -14.31
N ILE A 680 5.22 -31.14 -14.58
CA ILE A 680 6.44 -30.56 -15.15
C ILE A 680 6.21 -30.10 -16.58
N ASP A 681 5.39 -30.79 -17.36
CA ASP A 681 5.24 -30.58 -18.79
C ASP A 681 4.08 -29.63 -19.14
N LEU A 682 3.04 -29.56 -18.30
CA LEU A 682 2.02 -28.51 -18.38
C LEU A 682 2.57 -27.11 -18.08
N SER A 683 3.37 -26.93 -17.03
CA SER A 683 3.84 -25.58 -16.65
C SER A 683 5.05 -25.57 -15.70
N PRO A 684 5.95 -24.57 -15.80
CA PRO A 684 6.89 -24.28 -14.71
C PRO A 684 6.20 -23.79 -13.43
N ARG A 685 4.95 -23.28 -13.51
CA ARG A 685 4.13 -22.87 -12.35
C ARG A 685 3.35 -24.07 -11.78
N PRO A 686 2.86 -24.03 -10.53
CA PRO A 686 2.09 -25.14 -9.97
C PRO A 686 0.74 -25.27 -10.70
N TYR A 687 0.36 -26.50 -11.04
CA TYR A 687 -0.95 -26.87 -11.59
C TYR A 687 -2.07 -26.66 -10.56
N LYS A 688 -1.86 -27.14 -9.33
CA LYS A 688 -2.82 -27.02 -8.22
C LYS A 688 -2.12 -26.52 -6.96
N THR A 689 -2.69 -25.49 -6.33
CA THR A 689 -2.24 -24.96 -5.04
C THR A 689 -3.26 -25.34 -3.97
N LEU A 690 -2.82 -26.07 -2.95
CA LEU A 690 -3.64 -26.52 -1.83
C LEU A 690 -3.18 -25.81 -0.55
N ARG A 691 -4.14 -25.41 0.31
CA ARG A 691 -3.91 -24.59 1.51
C ARG A 691 -4.77 -25.08 2.67
N TYR A 692 -4.57 -26.32 3.08
CA TYR A 692 -5.37 -26.97 4.12
C TYR A 692 -4.70 -26.95 5.52
N HIS A 693 -3.47 -26.45 5.63
CA HIS A 693 -2.69 -26.43 6.88
C HIS A 693 -2.63 -25.04 7.51
N GLU A 694 -2.75 -25.00 8.83
CA GLU A 694 -2.67 -23.77 9.62
C GLU A 694 -1.22 -23.29 9.81
N LYS A 695 -0.23 -24.16 9.60
CA LYS A 695 1.19 -23.88 9.79
C LYS A 695 2.05 -24.40 8.63
N ALA A 696 3.37 -24.25 8.79
CA ALA A 696 4.38 -24.70 7.84
C ALA A 696 4.30 -26.21 7.59
N ILE A 697 4.29 -26.59 6.31
CA ILE A 697 4.46 -27.98 5.89
C ILE A 697 5.96 -28.31 6.00
N ARG A 698 6.29 -29.40 6.68
CA ARG A 698 7.66 -29.87 6.93
C ARG A 698 8.12 -30.89 5.91
N SER A 699 7.26 -31.88 5.64
CA SER A 699 7.55 -33.04 4.80
C SER A 699 6.37 -33.29 3.85
N VAL A 700 6.67 -33.74 2.64
CA VAL A 700 5.70 -34.16 1.62
C VAL A 700 6.25 -35.42 0.95
N ARG A 701 5.40 -36.40 0.64
CA ARG A 701 5.88 -37.68 0.07
C ARG A 701 4.78 -38.43 -0.67
N TYR A 702 5.14 -39.02 -1.81
CA TYR A 702 4.32 -39.97 -2.54
C TYR A 702 4.44 -41.38 -1.94
N HIS A 703 3.36 -42.16 -2.05
CA HIS A 703 3.43 -43.60 -1.85
C HIS A 703 4.14 -44.25 -3.06
N PRO A 704 5.09 -45.18 -2.90
CA PRO A 704 5.87 -45.72 -4.02
C PRO A 704 5.09 -46.44 -5.14
N HIS A 705 3.87 -46.92 -4.89
CA HIS A 705 3.10 -47.78 -5.80
C HIS A 705 1.62 -47.42 -5.90
N LEU A 706 0.96 -47.03 -4.79
CA LEU A 706 -0.43 -46.58 -4.81
C LEU A 706 -0.53 -45.11 -5.24
N PRO A 707 -1.66 -44.66 -5.84
CA PRO A 707 -1.92 -43.26 -6.21
C PRO A 707 -2.25 -42.39 -4.98
N LEU A 708 -1.42 -42.47 -3.95
CA LEU A 708 -1.54 -41.75 -2.68
C LEU A 708 -0.34 -40.83 -2.48
N PHE A 709 -0.59 -39.70 -1.82
CA PHE A 709 0.46 -38.88 -1.26
C PHE A 709 -0.01 -38.25 0.05
N ALA A 710 0.93 -37.76 0.85
CA ALA A 710 0.61 -37.01 2.05
C ALA A 710 1.59 -35.87 2.30
N ASP A 711 1.14 -34.91 3.09
CA ASP A 711 1.96 -33.86 3.70
C ASP A 711 1.89 -33.92 5.23
N ALA A 712 2.81 -33.22 5.88
CA ALA A 712 3.00 -33.21 7.33
C ALA A 712 3.36 -31.80 7.80
N SER A 713 2.69 -31.31 8.86
CA SER A 713 2.74 -29.90 9.26
C SER A 713 3.11 -29.68 10.73
N ASP A 714 3.64 -28.49 11.00
CA ASP A 714 3.89 -27.98 12.36
C ASP A 714 2.60 -27.81 13.21
N ASP A 715 1.41 -27.93 12.62
CA ASP A 715 0.14 -27.98 13.36
C ASP A 715 -0.14 -29.33 14.04
N GLY A 716 0.68 -30.36 13.80
CA GLY A 716 0.52 -31.69 14.41
C GLY A 716 -0.44 -32.61 13.66
N SER A 717 -0.88 -32.22 12.46
CA SER A 717 -1.62 -33.08 11.53
C SER A 717 -0.81 -33.47 10.31
N LEU A 718 -1.25 -34.56 9.67
CA LEU A 718 -0.90 -34.95 8.31
C LEU A 718 -2.18 -34.98 7.47
N GLN A 719 -2.08 -34.72 6.17
CA GLN A 719 -3.22 -34.89 5.27
C GLN A 719 -2.89 -35.89 4.17
N VAL A 720 -3.82 -36.80 3.92
CA VAL A 720 -3.73 -37.85 2.93
C VAL A 720 -4.60 -37.50 1.74
N PHE A 721 -4.04 -37.63 0.56
CA PHE A 721 -4.66 -37.31 -0.71
C PHE A 721 -4.58 -38.50 -1.67
N HIS A 722 -5.60 -38.64 -2.50
CA HIS A 722 -5.52 -39.38 -3.75
C HIS A 722 -4.93 -38.46 -4.83
N GLY A 723 -3.96 -38.96 -5.58
CA GLY A 723 -3.33 -38.27 -6.70
C GLY A 723 -3.20 -39.23 -7.88
N SER A 724 -4.25 -39.32 -8.70
CA SER A 724 -4.22 -40.16 -9.90
C SER A 724 -3.67 -39.37 -11.08
N VAL A 725 -2.45 -39.74 -11.49
CA VAL A 725 -1.84 -39.31 -12.75
C VAL A 725 -2.25 -40.29 -13.84
N THR A 726 -2.97 -39.78 -14.83
CA THR A 726 -3.37 -40.50 -16.04
C THR A 726 -2.22 -40.56 -17.06
N GLY A 727 -2.19 -41.61 -17.88
CA GLY A 727 -1.16 -41.79 -18.91
C GLY A 727 -1.44 -41.09 -20.25
N ASP A 728 -2.62 -40.50 -20.40
CA ASP A 728 -2.98 -39.68 -21.56
C ASP A 728 -2.49 -38.24 -21.36
N LEU A 729 -1.62 -37.80 -22.27
CA LEU A 729 -0.95 -36.49 -22.26
C LEU A 729 -1.93 -35.29 -22.30
N LEU A 730 -3.17 -35.50 -22.74
CA LEU A 730 -4.21 -34.45 -22.78
C LEU A 730 -5.03 -34.36 -21.48
N SER A 731 -4.80 -35.26 -20.52
CA SER A 731 -5.58 -35.38 -19.29
C SER A 731 -4.79 -34.94 -18.05
N ASN A 732 -5.37 -34.04 -17.25
CA ASN A 732 -4.71 -33.50 -16.05
C ASN A 732 -4.87 -34.44 -14.83
N ALA A 733 -3.87 -34.46 -13.94
CA ALA A 733 -3.90 -35.27 -12.72
C ALA A 733 -5.08 -34.92 -11.81
N THR A 734 -5.81 -35.94 -11.35
CA THR A 734 -6.96 -35.78 -10.44
C THR A 734 -6.52 -35.88 -8.98
N ILE A 735 -6.84 -34.86 -8.18
CA ILE A 735 -6.30 -34.66 -6.83
C ILE A 735 -7.45 -34.43 -5.85
N VAL A 736 -7.65 -35.38 -4.93
CA VAL A 736 -8.79 -35.46 -3.99
C VAL A 736 -8.29 -35.60 -2.54
N PRO A 737 -8.72 -34.76 -1.59
CA PRO A 737 -8.41 -34.96 -0.16
C PRO A 737 -9.20 -36.14 0.40
N LEU A 738 -8.52 -37.03 1.14
CA LEU A 738 -9.12 -38.24 1.71
C LEU A 738 -9.30 -38.14 3.23
N LYS A 739 -8.23 -37.79 3.96
CA LYS A 739 -8.25 -37.81 5.43
C LYS A 739 -7.24 -36.84 6.04
N VAL A 740 -7.67 -36.13 7.09
CA VAL A 740 -6.77 -35.43 8.00
C VAL A 740 -6.48 -36.34 9.20
N LEU A 741 -5.22 -36.73 9.35
CA LEU A 741 -4.73 -37.55 10.46
C LEU A 741 -4.22 -36.64 11.58
N LYS A 742 -4.93 -36.64 12.72
CA LYS A 742 -4.57 -35.83 13.91
C LYS A 742 -4.15 -36.74 15.06
N GLY A 743 -3.13 -36.33 15.81
CA GLY A 743 -2.74 -37.05 17.04
C GLY A 743 -1.37 -36.67 17.61
N HIS A 744 -0.44 -36.19 16.78
CA HIS A 744 0.85 -35.67 17.25
C HIS A 744 0.66 -34.45 18.16
N LYS A 745 1.38 -34.40 19.28
CA LYS A 745 1.32 -33.25 20.19
C LYS A 745 2.27 -32.17 19.70
N VAL A 746 1.76 -30.96 19.49
CA VAL A 746 2.58 -29.79 19.14
C VAL A 746 3.48 -29.41 20.33
N THR A 747 4.79 -29.29 20.11
CA THR A 747 5.77 -28.88 21.14
C THR A 747 6.66 -27.74 20.63
N GLY A 748 6.75 -26.64 21.38
CA GLY A 748 7.53 -25.46 20.97
C GLY A 748 7.14 -24.95 19.57
N GLN A 749 5.83 -24.88 19.31
CA GLN A 749 5.19 -24.58 18.01
C GLN A 749 5.39 -25.61 16.88
N LEU A 750 6.30 -26.57 17.00
CA LEU A 750 6.54 -27.64 16.00
C LEU A 750 5.56 -28.80 16.16
N GLY A 751 5.29 -29.51 15.07
CA GLY A 751 4.30 -30.59 15.00
C GLY A 751 4.91 -31.88 14.45
N VAL A 752 4.53 -32.25 13.23
CA VAL A 752 5.09 -33.42 12.52
C VAL A 752 6.28 -32.96 11.68
N LEU A 753 7.46 -33.57 11.89
CA LEU A 753 8.72 -33.16 11.27
C LEU A 753 9.06 -33.97 10.02
N GLU A 754 8.75 -35.27 9.99
CA GLU A 754 8.88 -36.10 8.80
C GLU A 754 7.70 -37.10 8.66
N LEU A 755 7.42 -37.47 7.41
CA LEU A 755 6.50 -38.51 6.94
C LEU A 755 7.29 -39.51 6.08
N ASP A 756 6.99 -40.81 6.14
CA ASP A 756 7.37 -41.82 5.14
C ASP A 756 6.19 -42.75 4.80
N TRP A 757 6.22 -43.38 3.63
CA TRP A 757 5.23 -44.36 3.19
C TRP A 757 5.82 -45.77 3.21
N HIS A 758 5.04 -46.73 3.69
CA HIS A 758 5.39 -48.14 3.58
C HIS A 758 5.46 -48.54 2.08
N PRO A 759 6.43 -49.36 1.63
CA PRO A 759 6.68 -49.56 0.20
C PRO A 759 5.54 -50.21 -0.59
N ARG A 760 4.59 -50.89 0.06
CA ARG A 760 3.54 -51.69 -0.60
C ARG A 760 2.13 -51.38 -0.11
N GLU A 761 1.83 -51.73 1.15
CA GLU A 761 0.54 -51.44 1.78
C GLU A 761 0.35 -49.95 2.07
N ALA A 762 -0.91 -49.49 2.07
CA ALA A 762 -1.33 -48.09 2.24
C ALA A 762 -1.11 -47.51 3.65
N TRP A 763 0.05 -47.74 4.25
CA TRP A 763 0.41 -47.28 5.59
C TRP A 763 1.45 -46.17 5.52
N CYS A 764 1.35 -45.17 6.38
CA CYS A 764 2.38 -44.14 6.52
C CYS A 764 2.91 -44.05 7.95
N VAL A 765 4.18 -43.68 8.10
CA VAL A 765 4.80 -43.41 9.40
C VAL A 765 5.13 -41.93 9.49
N SER A 766 4.99 -41.35 10.69
CA SER A 766 5.30 -39.95 10.94
C SER A 766 6.07 -39.71 12.24
N ALA A 767 6.99 -38.75 12.21
CA ALA A 767 7.88 -38.37 13.31
C ALA A 767 7.41 -37.06 13.95
N GLY A 768 7.21 -37.09 15.27
CA GLY A 768 6.70 -35.97 16.04
C GLY A 768 7.78 -35.15 16.76
N ALA A 769 7.54 -33.85 16.88
CA ALA A 769 8.17 -33.00 17.87
C ALA A 769 7.79 -33.39 19.32
N ASP A 770 6.82 -34.29 19.52
CA ASP A 770 6.50 -34.90 20.82
C ASP A 770 7.43 -36.07 21.21
N GLY A 771 8.39 -36.44 20.35
CA GLY A 771 9.33 -37.53 20.59
C GLY A 771 8.79 -38.93 20.27
N THR A 772 7.62 -39.02 19.64
CA THR A 772 7.05 -40.29 19.15
C THR A 772 7.21 -40.43 17.64
N CYS A 773 7.39 -41.66 17.15
CA CYS A 773 6.98 -42.01 15.80
C CYS A 773 5.59 -42.66 15.86
N ARG A 774 4.83 -42.60 14.76
CA ARG A 774 3.47 -43.16 14.70
C ARG A 774 3.20 -43.79 13.33
N LEU A 775 2.69 -45.01 13.33
CA LEU A 775 2.21 -45.71 12.14
C LEU A 775 0.71 -45.51 11.99
N TRP A 776 0.27 -45.17 10.78
CA TRP A 776 -1.13 -44.97 10.43
C TRP A 776 -1.59 -46.06 9.45
N MET A 777 -2.78 -46.60 9.71
CA MET A 777 -3.46 -47.66 8.92
C MET A 777 -4.93 -47.31 8.69
#